data_AF-A0A947QJR5-F1
#
_entry.id   AF-A0A947QJR5-F1
#
_cell.length_a   1.000
_cell.length_b   1.000
_cell.length_c   1.000
_cell.angle_alpha   90.00
_cell.angle_beta   90.00
_cell.angle_gamma   90.00
#
_symmetry.space_group_name_H-M   'P 1'
#
loop_
_entity.id
_entity.type
_entity.pdbx_description
1 polymer ?
#
loop_
_entity_poly.entity_id
_entity_poly.type
_entity_poly.pdbx_seq_one_letter_code
_entity_poly.pdbx_strand_id
1 'polypeptide(L)'
;MPGKNRSGSSVKTALVKSAIAVTLAAALGATACRSGGPGTDGAATPPEYGETRPEAPRWTADRGTALVVMDVQEAYTPVVSQAAVFRNIQALVAAADEAGAPVFWVYTDSDASRMGSRLFELSSPFVVGRGHERVVKTGQNAFSGTGLIEALKEAGAGRLVFCGLASDQCVKTSVENSAALGYRTVVASDAHTVPRGGGGAAAMSRMNDLWRADPRIELMPAASVDFDGRPLSARGLGAGDWIHSEAFSRFLDSAYRPILARSPEAATQLGLSSWAGLDDTGLDGLSAEYSKETGRLEKEALEALEAYGMAGASQGDRLSYDATRRALSDSVSLRRYADLAYLVNPTVFGVAYSAQDLFSSIHPLKEEADARSYVARLSGLGAKIDEATAFLARAASKRATAPRVVLESSLPDIRLVASGSPKGTVFYESLARGLGAMPGLDAAAKEGLLSEAERVIGQAVIPAYGRLADETARRIEKAPEEIGLWKVPGGDEYYRALLAAKTTTGLAPDEIHEMGLAALARIHAEIVEAGSRTERFRGDTAAEVVGKAFGAAGAVGAGDALEGYRDLLAAAEARARPLFPDYPAAPVGIAAAPQGGYYQPGAIDGSTPGVFYVASGAGANRAGMPTLLHHETVPGHHLQIASSAALDLPVARKLLYFEAYVEGWALYAERLMAEEGAYADDPAGDIGRLQAEAFRAARLVVDTGIHDRRWSLGRAVDFMVEQGLLPRQAARFEVIRYASLPAQATTYYVGFLTILRLRDDARRELGEGFSLPAFHRTVLSCGPVPLDVLEGVVARWIAESKAERR
;
A
#
# COMPACT_ATOMS: atom_id res chain seq x y z
N MET A 1 -13.61 -34.22 -40.71
CA MET A 1 -13.87 -34.31 -39.26
C MET A 1 -12.78 -35.17 -38.67
N PRO A 2 -12.08 -34.72 -37.60
CA PRO A 2 -12.64 -34.75 -36.23
C PRO A 2 -12.26 -33.56 -35.33
N GLY A 3 -12.67 -33.59 -34.05
CA GLY A 3 -11.93 -33.00 -32.92
C GLY A 3 -11.95 -31.47 -32.72
N LYS A 4 -13.01 -30.92 -32.10
CA LYS A 4 -12.98 -29.55 -31.53
C LYS A 4 -12.44 -29.56 -30.10
N ASN A 5 -11.15 -29.25 -29.92
CA ASN A 5 -10.64 -28.79 -28.63
C ASN A 5 -11.20 -27.37 -28.34
N ARG A 6 -11.80 -27.17 -27.17
CA ARG A 6 -12.16 -25.85 -26.65
C ARG A 6 -11.25 -25.49 -25.48
N SER A 7 -10.13 -24.82 -25.78
CA SER A 7 -9.30 -24.14 -24.78
C SER A 7 -9.95 -22.79 -24.44
N GLY A 8 -10.71 -22.75 -23.34
CA GLY A 8 -11.26 -21.51 -22.79
C GLY A 8 -10.23 -20.79 -21.93
N SER A 9 -9.44 -19.89 -22.52
CA SER A 9 -8.57 -18.99 -21.75
C SER A 9 -9.41 -17.93 -21.04
N SER A 10 -9.29 -17.85 -19.71
CA SER A 10 -10.06 -16.95 -18.86
C SER A 10 -9.26 -15.69 -18.52
N VAL A 11 -9.41 -14.63 -19.30
CA VAL A 11 -8.84 -13.32 -18.97
C VAL A 11 -9.72 -12.65 -17.90
N LYS A 12 -9.19 -12.54 -16.67
CA LYS A 12 -9.79 -11.80 -15.55
C LYS A 12 -8.86 -10.65 -15.15
N THR A 13 -9.40 -9.45 -15.01
CA THR A 13 -8.69 -8.26 -14.53
C THR A 13 -9.48 -7.68 -13.35
N ALA A 14 -8.81 -7.41 -12.24
CA ALA A 14 -9.38 -6.96 -10.96
C ALA A 14 -8.59 -5.78 -10.42
N LEU A 15 -9.19 -4.91 -9.60
CA LEU A 15 -8.59 -3.67 -9.06
C LEU A 15 -8.55 -3.68 -7.51
N VAL A 16 -7.80 -2.73 -6.94
CA VAL A 16 -7.38 -2.53 -5.53
C VAL A 16 -8.32 -3.05 -4.42
N LYS A 17 -7.74 -3.68 -3.38
CA LYS A 17 -8.47 -4.31 -2.26
C LYS A 17 -8.38 -3.59 -0.90
N SER A 18 -7.18 -3.25 -0.44
CA SER A 18 -6.86 -3.39 1.00
C SER A 18 -7.39 -2.32 1.94
N ALA A 19 -7.70 -1.12 1.45
CA ALA A 19 -8.19 -0.03 2.29
C ALA A 19 -9.68 0.26 2.08
N ILE A 20 -10.29 -0.31 1.02
CA ILE A 20 -11.73 -0.55 0.95
C ILE A 20 -12.17 -1.48 2.09
N ALA A 21 -11.33 -2.41 2.55
CA ALA A 21 -11.68 -3.33 3.65
C ALA A 21 -12.11 -2.60 4.94
N VAL A 22 -11.45 -1.51 5.32
CA VAL A 22 -11.84 -0.69 6.49
C VAL A 22 -13.19 0.01 6.23
N THR A 23 -13.39 0.56 5.04
CA THR A 23 -14.64 1.26 4.65
C THR A 23 -15.81 0.32 4.34
N LEU A 24 -15.57 -0.96 4.04
CA LEU A 24 -16.60 -1.98 3.82
C LEU A 24 -16.92 -2.77 5.10
N ALA A 25 -15.95 -2.98 5.99
CA ALA A 25 -16.21 -3.42 7.37
C ALA A 25 -16.97 -2.34 8.17
N ALA A 26 -16.84 -1.06 7.78
CA ALA A 26 -17.73 0.02 8.19
C ALA A 26 -19.21 -0.15 7.74
N ALA A 27 -19.59 -1.27 7.13
CA ALA A 27 -20.99 -1.68 6.97
C ALA A 27 -21.41 -2.83 7.92
N LEU A 28 -20.50 -3.53 8.62
CA LEU A 28 -20.75 -4.80 9.33
C LEU A 28 -19.80 -5.02 10.58
N GLY A 29 -20.13 -4.70 11.88
CA GLY A 29 -19.56 -5.53 13.01
C GLY A 29 -19.66 -5.55 14.60
N ALA A 30 -20.02 -6.71 15.23
CA ALA A 30 -20.10 -7.04 16.70
C ALA A 30 -20.05 -8.57 17.12
N THR A 31 -19.04 -9.11 17.84
CA THR A 31 -19.01 -9.45 19.31
C THR A 31 -20.07 -10.44 19.88
N ALA A 32 -19.85 -11.27 20.92
CA ALA A 32 -18.68 -11.84 21.65
C ALA A 32 -19.16 -12.78 22.82
N CYS A 33 -18.29 -13.54 23.52
CA CYS A 33 -18.61 -14.18 24.83
C CYS A 33 -17.41 -14.33 25.80
N ARG A 34 -17.67 -14.46 27.12
CA ARG A 34 -16.72 -14.28 28.24
C ARG A 34 -16.59 -15.50 29.20
N SER A 35 -15.35 -15.80 29.65
CA SER A 35 -14.93 -16.26 31.02
C SER A 35 -13.50 -16.84 30.99
N GLY A 36 -12.62 -16.81 32.00
CA GLY A 36 -12.61 -16.21 33.36
C GLY A 36 -11.34 -16.62 34.14
N GLY A 37 -10.97 -15.93 35.24
CA GLY A 37 -9.82 -16.28 36.12
C GLY A 37 -10.24 -16.93 37.46
N PRO A 38 -9.34 -17.18 38.45
CA PRO A 38 -7.90 -16.87 38.55
C PRO A 38 -6.99 -18.07 38.98
N GLY A 39 -5.68 -17.86 39.18
CA GLY A 39 -4.76 -18.82 39.84
C GLY A 39 -3.28 -18.42 39.81
N THR A 40 -2.52 -18.70 40.88
CA THR A 40 -1.10 -18.30 41.08
C THR A 40 -0.13 -19.50 41.02
N ASP A 41 1.16 -19.22 41.28
CA ASP A 41 2.29 -20.14 41.53
C ASP A 41 2.96 -20.70 40.24
N GLY A 42 4.29 -20.94 40.17
CA GLY A 42 5.36 -20.62 41.11
C GLY A 42 6.72 -21.25 40.70
N ALA A 43 7.78 -20.42 40.64
CA ALA A 43 9.22 -20.76 40.62
C ALA A 43 9.83 -21.59 39.44
N ALA A 44 10.87 -21.01 38.81
CA ALA A 44 12.24 -21.57 38.80
C ALA A 44 13.26 -20.56 38.23
N THR A 45 14.25 -20.14 39.04
CA THR A 45 15.29 -19.17 38.64
C THR A 45 16.61 -19.87 38.27
N PRO A 46 17.26 -19.54 37.14
CA PRO A 46 18.68 -19.84 36.88
C PRO A 46 19.61 -18.79 37.54
N PRO A 47 20.91 -19.08 37.72
CA PRO A 47 21.75 -18.40 38.70
C PRO A 47 22.32 -17.04 38.25
N GLU A 48 22.57 -16.17 39.23
CA GLU A 48 23.34 -14.94 39.06
C GLU A 48 24.81 -15.23 38.74
N TYR A 49 25.31 -14.59 37.67
CA TYR A 49 26.73 -14.29 37.51
C TYR A 49 26.91 -12.78 37.57
N GLY A 50 27.43 -12.29 38.69
CA GLY A 50 27.64 -10.87 38.93
C GLY A 50 28.93 -10.36 38.29
N GLU A 51 28.83 -9.79 37.09
CA GLU A 51 29.65 -8.65 36.66
C GLU A 51 28.73 -7.59 36.06
N THR A 52 28.85 -6.35 36.52
CA THR A 52 27.94 -5.26 36.15
C THR A 52 28.13 -4.86 34.70
N ARG A 53 27.33 -5.42 33.79
CA ARG A 53 27.03 -4.73 32.52
C ARG A 53 26.36 -3.40 32.86
N PRO A 54 26.83 -2.26 32.33
CA PRO A 54 26.04 -1.03 32.40
C PRO A 54 24.70 -1.28 31.69
N GLU A 55 23.60 -0.84 32.29
CA GLU A 55 22.30 -0.87 31.62
C GLU A 55 22.41 -0.11 30.30
N ALA A 56 22.07 -0.77 29.19
CA ALA A 56 22.02 -0.11 27.90
C ALA A 56 20.93 0.98 27.99
N PRO A 57 21.27 2.28 27.82
CA PRO A 57 20.30 3.35 27.97
C PRO A 57 19.22 3.18 26.90
N ARG A 58 17.96 3.07 27.32
CA ARG A 58 16.83 3.07 26.39
C ARG A 58 16.86 4.35 25.57
N TRP A 59 16.75 4.20 24.25
CA TRP A 59 16.71 5.30 23.30
C TRP A 59 15.58 6.29 23.64
N THR A 60 15.86 7.57 23.43
CA THR A 60 14.97 8.71 23.63
C THR A 60 15.10 9.63 22.40
N ALA A 61 13.99 10.25 21.98
CA ALA A 61 13.87 10.96 20.71
C ALA A 61 14.50 12.37 20.70
N ASP A 62 15.23 12.74 21.75
CA ASP A 62 15.80 14.06 22.01
C ASP A 62 17.30 14.18 21.66
N ARG A 63 17.91 13.11 21.12
CA ARG A 63 19.36 13.04 20.84
C ARG A 63 19.70 13.21 19.37
N GLY A 64 20.80 13.92 19.10
CA GLY A 64 21.23 14.29 17.75
C GLY A 64 21.85 13.16 16.92
N THR A 65 22.17 13.45 15.66
CA THR A 65 22.89 12.54 14.74
C THR A 65 24.37 12.95 14.65
N ALA A 66 25.28 11.98 14.60
CA ALA A 66 26.70 12.20 14.30
C ALA A 66 27.18 11.35 13.12
N LEU A 67 28.17 11.86 12.37
CA LEU A 67 28.86 11.16 11.30
C LEU A 67 30.17 10.53 11.81
N VAL A 68 30.40 9.26 11.49
CA VAL A 68 31.63 8.53 11.80
C VAL A 68 32.29 8.08 10.49
N VAL A 69 33.38 8.74 10.12
CA VAL A 69 34.17 8.46 8.91
C VAL A 69 35.33 7.54 9.27
N MET A 70 35.30 6.31 8.77
CA MET A 70 36.22 5.24 9.16
C MET A 70 37.44 5.13 8.24
N ASP A 71 38.65 5.23 8.82
CA ASP A 71 39.93 4.75 8.28
C ASP A 71 40.22 5.14 6.80
N VAL A 72 39.84 6.35 6.37
CA VAL A 72 40.11 6.88 5.00
C VAL A 72 41.57 7.35 4.79
N GLN A 73 42.52 6.68 5.45
CA GLN A 73 43.96 7.02 5.47
C GLN A 73 44.69 6.55 4.20
N GLU A 74 45.82 7.19 3.83
CA GLU A 74 46.63 6.81 2.67
C GLU A 74 46.99 5.31 2.69
N ALA A 75 47.32 4.75 3.86
CA ALA A 75 47.65 3.33 4.09
C ALA A 75 46.64 2.32 3.51
N TYR A 76 45.35 2.67 3.46
CA TYR A 76 44.27 1.76 3.08
C TYR A 76 43.77 2.00 1.65
N THR A 77 44.49 2.84 0.88
CA THR A 77 44.16 3.18 -0.51
C THR A 77 45.24 2.67 -1.48
N PRO A 78 44.94 2.35 -2.75
CA PRO A 78 43.67 2.55 -3.47
C PRO A 78 42.61 1.47 -3.24
N VAL A 79 41.35 1.82 -3.49
CA VAL A 79 40.16 1.01 -3.14
C VAL A 79 39.23 0.73 -4.32
N VAL A 80 38.23 -0.13 -4.10
CA VAL A 80 37.19 -0.44 -5.08
C VAL A 80 36.23 0.76 -5.23
N SER A 81 35.87 1.09 -6.47
CA SER A 81 34.96 2.22 -6.81
C SER A 81 35.36 3.58 -6.20
N GLN A 82 36.65 3.78 -5.90
CA GLN A 82 37.18 4.90 -5.10
C GLN A 82 36.60 6.27 -5.46
N ALA A 83 36.54 6.63 -6.74
CA ALA A 83 36.03 7.94 -7.17
C ALA A 83 34.54 8.16 -6.88
N ALA A 84 33.72 7.12 -6.85
CA ALA A 84 32.30 7.22 -6.47
C ALA A 84 32.15 7.27 -4.95
N VAL A 85 32.78 6.31 -4.25
CA VAL A 85 32.73 6.20 -2.79
C VAL A 85 33.29 7.47 -2.13
N PHE A 86 34.38 8.04 -2.64
CA PHE A 86 34.97 9.25 -2.06
C PHE A 86 34.07 10.48 -2.25
N ARG A 87 33.41 10.63 -3.41
CA ARG A 87 32.39 11.69 -3.60
C ARG A 87 31.23 11.53 -2.61
N ASN A 88 30.78 10.30 -2.38
CA ASN A 88 29.67 10.02 -1.47
C ASN A 88 30.06 10.29 -0.01
N ILE A 89 31.29 9.94 0.42
CA ILE A 89 31.81 10.33 1.74
C ILE A 89 31.92 11.86 1.85
N GLN A 90 32.44 12.56 0.84
CA GLN A 90 32.49 14.02 0.84
C GLN A 90 31.10 14.66 0.92
N ALA A 91 30.10 14.09 0.23
CA ALA A 91 28.72 14.56 0.30
C ALA A 91 28.11 14.38 1.70
N LEU A 92 28.38 13.26 2.38
CA LEU A 92 27.97 13.04 3.77
C LEU A 92 28.63 14.03 4.73
N VAL A 93 29.93 14.28 4.57
CA VAL A 93 30.66 15.27 5.38
C VAL A 93 30.07 16.67 5.17
N ALA A 94 29.84 17.09 3.93
CA ALA A 94 29.23 18.37 3.62
C ALA A 94 27.79 18.50 4.18
N ALA A 95 26.99 17.43 4.11
CA ALA A 95 25.64 17.41 4.67
C ALA A 95 25.64 17.43 6.21
N ALA A 96 26.64 16.84 6.86
CA ALA A 96 26.83 16.93 8.30
C ALA A 96 27.28 18.33 8.72
N ASP A 97 28.24 18.93 7.99
CA ASP A 97 28.68 20.32 8.18
C ASP A 97 27.51 21.32 8.03
N GLU A 98 26.69 21.17 6.99
CA GLU A 98 25.50 22.01 6.74
C GLU A 98 24.45 21.88 7.85
N ALA A 99 24.26 20.67 8.39
CA ALA A 99 23.36 20.40 9.51
C ALA A 99 23.93 20.80 10.88
N GLY A 100 25.21 21.19 10.98
CA GLY A 100 25.92 21.40 12.24
C GLY A 100 26.10 20.12 13.06
N ALA A 101 26.06 18.95 12.42
CA ALA A 101 26.18 17.66 13.06
C ALA A 101 27.66 17.31 13.36
N PRO A 102 27.96 16.71 14.53
CA PRO A 102 29.31 16.26 14.87
C PRO A 102 29.89 15.27 13.85
N VAL A 103 31.13 15.51 13.41
CA VAL A 103 31.86 14.62 12.49
C VAL A 103 33.12 14.08 13.15
N PHE A 104 33.20 12.75 13.27
CA PHE A 104 34.31 12.03 13.85
C PHE A 104 35.12 11.32 12.77
N TRP A 105 36.38 11.70 12.62
CA TRP A 105 37.34 11.04 11.73
C TRP A 105 38.12 10.01 12.53
N VAL A 106 37.88 8.73 12.23
CA VAL A 106 38.50 7.60 12.92
C VAL A 106 39.74 7.16 12.14
N TYR A 107 40.87 7.09 12.84
CA TYR A 107 42.17 6.68 12.33
C TYR A 107 42.63 5.41 13.04
N THR A 108 43.16 4.45 12.30
CA THR A 108 43.86 3.30 12.87
C THR A 108 45.35 3.59 12.97
N ASP A 109 45.91 3.55 14.19
CA ASP A 109 47.36 3.47 14.43
C ASP A 109 47.78 1.99 14.43
N SER A 110 48.59 1.60 13.46
CA SER A 110 49.02 0.21 13.24
C SER A 110 50.35 0.16 12.49
N ASP A 111 50.96 -1.01 12.34
CA ASP A 111 52.20 -1.16 11.56
C ASP A 111 52.06 -0.77 10.08
N ALA A 112 50.85 -0.85 9.52
CA ALA A 112 50.55 -0.39 8.16
C ALA A 112 50.27 1.13 8.07
N SER A 113 49.89 1.75 9.17
CA SER A 113 49.47 3.14 9.26
C SER A 113 49.90 3.71 10.61
N ARG A 114 51.19 4.02 10.76
CA ARG A 114 51.76 4.39 12.06
C ARG A 114 51.66 5.90 12.30
N MET A 115 51.19 6.31 13.48
CA MET A 115 51.05 7.73 13.83
C MET A 115 52.33 8.53 13.60
N GLY A 116 52.20 9.68 12.92
CA GLY A 116 53.31 10.54 12.50
C GLY A 116 53.99 10.14 11.18
N SER A 117 53.58 9.02 10.55
CA SER A 117 53.99 8.67 9.18
C SER A 117 53.03 9.26 8.14
N ARG A 118 53.51 9.46 6.91
CA ARG A 118 52.66 9.91 5.79
C ARG A 118 51.45 8.99 5.57
N LEU A 119 51.63 7.67 5.72
CA LEU A 119 50.57 6.68 5.51
C LEU A 119 49.43 6.76 6.54
N PHE A 120 49.64 7.46 7.65
CA PHE A 120 48.64 7.73 8.69
C PHE A 120 47.74 8.92 8.38
N GLU A 121 48.13 9.79 7.43
CA GLU A 121 47.32 10.93 7.02
C GLU A 121 46.16 10.50 6.10
N LEU A 122 45.14 11.36 5.99
CA LEU A 122 43.97 11.09 5.16
C LEU A 122 44.34 11.04 3.67
N SER A 123 43.72 10.11 2.94
CA SER A 123 43.87 10.02 1.49
C SER A 123 43.16 11.20 0.81
N SER A 124 43.79 11.78 -0.20
CA SER A 124 43.19 12.86 -1.01
C SER A 124 41.87 12.36 -1.65
N PRO A 125 40.76 13.14 -1.58
CA PRO A 125 40.69 14.59 -1.28
C PRO A 125 40.27 14.93 0.16
N PHE A 126 40.32 14.00 1.12
CA PHE A 126 39.78 14.24 2.46
C PHE A 126 40.68 15.15 3.31
N VAL A 127 40.03 16.05 4.07
CA VAL A 127 40.65 16.91 5.07
C VAL A 127 39.74 16.98 6.30
N VAL A 128 40.32 17.08 7.50
CA VAL A 128 39.55 17.28 8.73
C VAL A 128 39.04 18.73 8.75
N GLY A 129 37.72 18.89 8.72
CA GLY A 129 37.05 20.19 8.73
C GLY A 129 37.17 20.91 10.07
N ARG A 130 36.82 22.21 10.08
CA ARG A 130 36.85 23.01 11.31
C ARG A 130 35.75 22.54 12.26
N GLY A 131 36.12 22.06 13.44
CA GLY A 131 35.18 21.54 14.45
C GLY A 131 34.92 20.04 14.32
N HIS A 132 35.54 19.35 13.35
CA HIS A 132 35.55 17.89 13.30
C HIS A 132 36.54 17.33 14.31
N GLU A 133 36.23 16.18 14.88
CA GLU A 133 37.07 15.51 15.88
C GLU A 133 37.90 14.38 15.28
N ARG A 134 39.10 14.19 15.82
CA ARG A 134 40.01 13.10 15.46
C ARG A 134 40.01 12.04 16.54
N VAL A 135 39.62 10.82 16.17
CA VAL A 135 39.67 9.64 17.05
C VAL A 135 40.74 8.69 16.54
N VAL A 136 41.64 8.24 17.41
CA VAL A 136 42.68 7.25 17.06
C VAL A 136 42.39 5.95 17.80
N LYS A 137 42.38 4.83 17.06
CA LYS A 137 42.21 3.46 17.56
C LYS A 137 43.40 2.59 17.19
N THR A 138 43.68 1.55 17.97
CA THR A 138 44.72 0.55 17.69
C THR A 138 44.15 -0.80 17.22
N GLY A 139 42.82 -0.91 17.12
CA GLY A 139 42.11 -2.11 16.69
C GLY A 139 41.00 -1.82 15.67
N GLN A 140 40.20 -2.83 15.32
CA GLN A 140 39.13 -2.66 14.31
C GLN A 140 37.95 -1.83 14.81
N ASN A 141 37.58 -1.94 16.10
CA ASN A 141 36.42 -1.26 16.69
C ASN A 141 36.70 0.21 17.00
N ALA A 142 35.87 1.13 16.51
CA ALA A 142 35.96 2.56 16.80
C ALA A 142 35.77 2.93 18.29
N PHE A 143 35.05 2.10 19.05
CA PHE A 143 34.70 2.38 20.46
C PHE A 143 35.68 1.80 21.48
N SER A 144 36.49 0.80 21.13
CA SER A 144 37.34 0.08 22.09
C SER A 144 38.65 0.81 22.33
N GLY A 145 38.86 1.30 23.56
CA GLY A 145 40.10 1.98 23.95
C GLY A 145 40.27 3.38 23.37
N THR A 146 39.17 4.01 22.95
CA THR A 146 39.11 5.38 22.42
C THR A 146 38.21 6.25 23.29
N GLY A 147 38.28 7.58 23.15
CA GLY A 147 37.34 8.52 23.77
C GLY A 147 36.04 8.73 22.99
N LEU A 148 35.73 7.89 21.99
CA LEU A 148 34.58 8.12 21.09
C LEU A 148 33.24 8.07 21.83
N ILE A 149 33.09 7.19 22.84
CA ILE A 149 31.85 7.10 23.61
C ILE A 149 31.62 8.40 24.40
N GLU A 150 32.67 8.97 24.98
CA GLU A 150 32.65 10.19 25.78
C GLU A 150 32.35 11.40 24.89
N ALA A 151 33.04 11.53 23.75
CA ALA A 151 32.77 12.60 22.79
C ALA A 151 31.36 12.54 22.21
N LEU A 152 30.83 11.35 21.91
CA LEU A 152 29.43 11.17 21.47
C LEU A 152 28.41 11.55 22.55
N LYS A 153 28.72 11.32 23.84
CA LYS A 153 27.88 11.78 24.96
C LYS A 153 27.90 13.30 25.11
N GLU A 154 29.09 13.92 25.04
CA GLU A 154 29.25 15.38 25.10
C GLU A 154 28.55 16.08 23.93
N ALA A 155 28.61 15.48 22.75
CA ALA A 155 27.91 15.92 21.55
C ALA A 155 26.40 15.61 21.54
N GLY A 156 25.86 14.94 22.58
CA GLY A 156 24.43 14.61 22.67
C GLY A 156 23.93 13.63 21.60
N ALA A 157 24.82 12.85 20.98
CA ALA A 157 24.48 11.97 19.86
C ALA A 157 23.74 10.70 20.33
N GLY A 158 22.67 10.34 19.62
CA GLY A 158 21.90 9.10 19.80
C GLY A 158 21.75 8.28 18.52
N ARG A 159 22.07 8.87 17.37
CA ARG A 159 22.09 8.22 16.05
C ARG A 159 23.46 8.38 15.40
N LEU A 160 24.02 7.30 14.88
CA LEU A 160 25.36 7.27 14.28
C LEU A 160 25.28 6.83 12.82
N VAL A 161 25.85 7.64 11.92
CA VAL A 161 25.99 7.32 10.49
C VAL A 161 27.42 6.85 10.23
N PHE A 162 27.58 5.69 9.63
CA PHE A 162 28.87 5.11 9.28
C PHE A 162 29.16 5.15 7.77
N CYS A 163 30.37 5.55 7.41
CA CYS A 163 30.95 5.46 6.08
C CYS A 163 32.48 5.20 6.17
N GLY A 164 33.14 4.91 5.03
CA GLY A 164 34.60 4.70 4.99
C GLY A 164 35.05 3.24 4.83
N LEU A 165 36.13 2.84 5.51
CA LEU A 165 36.87 1.59 5.26
C LEU A 165 37.23 0.81 6.53
N ALA A 166 37.54 -0.48 6.45
CA ALA A 166 37.12 -1.41 5.38
C ALA A 166 35.73 -1.97 5.72
N SER A 167 34.89 -2.17 4.69
CA SER A 167 33.47 -2.56 4.82
C SER A 167 33.27 -3.82 5.66
N ASP A 168 34.13 -4.81 5.47
CA ASP A 168 34.12 -6.15 6.08
C ASP A 168 35.00 -6.26 7.34
N GLN A 169 35.64 -5.16 7.76
CA GLN A 169 36.52 -5.11 8.94
C GLN A 169 36.09 -3.97 9.88
N CYS A 170 36.77 -2.82 9.85
CA CYS A 170 36.56 -1.73 10.80
C CYS A 170 35.14 -1.15 10.76
N VAL A 171 34.56 -1.00 9.57
CA VAL A 171 33.17 -0.52 9.42
C VAL A 171 32.21 -1.54 10.03
N LYS A 172 32.25 -2.81 9.58
CA LYS A 172 31.44 -3.91 10.14
C LYS A 172 31.49 -3.97 11.66
N THR A 173 32.70 -4.07 12.23
CA THR A 173 32.89 -4.21 13.68
C THR A 173 32.34 -3.00 14.43
N SER A 174 32.54 -1.78 13.92
CA SER A 174 32.06 -0.56 14.59
C SER A 174 30.55 -0.39 14.46
N VAL A 175 29.95 -0.71 13.32
CA VAL A 175 28.49 -0.72 13.09
C VAL A 175 27.79 -1.72 14.03
N GLU A 176 28.31 -2.95 14.12
CA GLU A 176 27.73 -3.98 15.01
C GLU A 176 27.86 -3.61 16.50
N ASN A 177 28.96 -2.96 16.89
CA ASN A 177 29.15 -2.46 18.25
C ASN A 177 28.25 -1.25 18.54
N SER A 178 28.06 -0.33 17.58
CA SER A 178 27.12 0.79 17.68
C SER A 178 25.70 0.32 18.01
N ALA A 179 25.20 -0.66 17.24
CA ALA A 179 23.90 -1.27 17.46
C ALA A 179 23.82 -2.02 18.81
N ALA A 180 24.90 -2.71 19.22
CA ALA A 180 24.95 -3.39 20.51
C ALA A 180 25.03 -2.44 21.73
N LEU A 181 25.57 -1.23 21.55
CA LEU A 181 25.62 -0.16 22.55
C LEU A 181 24.31 0.65 22.65
N GLY A 182 23.32 0.36 21.80
CA GLY A 182 21.99 0.99 21.83
C GLY A 182 21.86 2.26 20.98
N TYR A 183 22.86 2.61 20.16
CA TYR A 183 22.73 3.71 19.21
C TYR A 183 21.85 3.32 18.03
N ARG A 184 21.01 4.25 17.57
CA ARG A 184 20.31 4.12 16.28
C ARG A 184 21.36 4.16 15.17
N THR A 185 21.57 3.04 14.49
CA THR A 185 22.77 2.84 13.66
C THR A 185 22.41 2.88 12.18
N VAL A 186 23.06 3.76 11.41
CA VAL A 186 22.86 3.91 9.97
C VAL A 186 24.16 3.60 9.24
N VAL A 187 24.08 2.89 8.11
CA VAL A 187 25.19 2.73 7.17
C VAL A 187 24.84 3.33 5.82
N ALA A 188 25.72 4.18 5.30
CA ALA A 188 25.58 4.76 3.97
C ALA A 188 26.04 3.76 2.90
N SER A 189 25.09 3.05 2.27
CA SER A 189 25.28 1.82 1.48
C SER A 189 26.18 1.93 0.24
N ASP A 190 26.49 3.14 -0.18
CA ASP A 190 27.34 3.50 -1.33
C ASP A 190 28.52 4.41 -0.94
N ALA A 191 28.77 4.60 0.37
CA ALA A 191 29.87 5.38 0.94
C ALA A 191 30.83 4.56 1.81
N HIS A 192 30.76 3.22 1.77
CA HIS A 192 31.78 2.34 2.34
C HIS A 192 32.46 1.52 1.23
N THR A 193 33.70 1.07 1.45
CA THR A 193 34.42 0.23 0.47
C THR A 193 35.48 -0.67 1.11
N VAL A 194 36.23 -1.39 0.28
CA VAL A 194 37.31 -2.32 0.65
C VAL A 194 38.57 -2.02 -0.16
N PRO A 195 39.78 -2.26 0.38
CA PRO A 195 41.04 -2.15 -0.37
C PRO A 195 41.04 -3.00 -1.65
N ARG A 196 41.79 -2.58 -2.68
CA ARG A 196 41.91 -3.38 -3.91
C ARG A 196 42.56 -4.73 -3.61
N GLY A 197 41.82 -5.80 -3.90
CA GLY A 197 42.16 -7.19 -3.54
C GLY A 197 41.16 -7.84 -2.57
N GLY A 198 40.44 -7.04 -1.77
CA GLY A 198 39.45 -7.51 -0.78
C GLY A 198 38.10 -7.96 -1.38
N GLY A 199 38.08 -8.89 -2.33
CA GLY A 199 36.82 -9.49 -2.83
C GLY A 199 35.94 -8.61 -3.74
N GLY A 200 36.36 -7.39 -4.06
CA GLY A 200 35.75 -6.53 -5.09
C GLY A 200 34.37 -5.97 -4.72
N ALA A 201 33.60 -5.53 -5.72
CA ALA A 201 32.27 -4.95 -5.51
C ALA A 201 31.28 -5.92 -4.84
N ALA A 202 31.47 -7.23 -5.03
CA ALA A 202 30.68 -8.27 -4.37
C ALA A 202 30.87 -8.29 -2.84
N ALA A 203 32.00 -7.81 -2.31
CA ALA A 203 32.19 -7.68 -0.85
C ALA A 203 31.29 -6.58 -0.27
N MET A 204 31.20 -5.42 -0.94
CA MET A 204 30.30 -4.34 -0.54
C MET A 204 28.83 -4.78 -0.62
N SER A 205 28.43 -5.50 -1.68
CA SER A 205 27.07 -6.05 -1.80
C SER A 205 26.74 -7.00 -0.65
N ARG A 206 27.62 -7.97 -0.34
CA ARG A 206 27.39 -8.91 0.77
C ARG A 206 27.28 -8.20 2.12
N MET A 207 28.05 -7.15 2.36
CA MET A 207 27.94 -6.37 3.60
C MET A 207 26.60 -5.60 3.67
N ASN A 208 26.17 -5.01 2.56
CA ASN A 208 24.85 -4.41 2.45
C ASN A 208 23.72 -5.43 2.70
N ASP A 209 23.84 -6.64 2.16
CA ASP A 209 22.85 -7.70 2.37
C ASP A 209 22.82 -8.19 3.83
N LEU A 210 23.98 -8.27 4.49
CA LEU A 210 24.09 -8.59 5.93
C LEU A 210 23.49 -7.50 6.82
N TRP A 211 23.80 -6.22 6.59
CA TRP A 211 23.27 -5.12 7.38
C TRP A 211 21.76 -4.93 7.16
N ARG A 212 21.26 -5.13 5.93
CA ARG A 212 19.82 -5.11 5.64
C ARG A 212 19.05 -6.23 6.37
N ALA A 213 19.72 -7.31 6.77
CA ALA A 213 19.12 -8.41 7.52
C ALA A 213 19.14 -8.21 9.05
N ASP A 214 19.84 -7.19 9.57
CA ASP A 214 19.86 -6.86 10.99
C ASP A 214 18.86 -5.72 11.29
N PRO A 215 17.76 -5.98 12.02
CA PRO A 215 16.72 -4.98 12.27
C PRO A 215 17.18 -3.80 13.15
N ARG A 216 18.42 -3.82 13.67
CA ARG A 216 19.02 -2.73 14.46
C ARG A 216 19.83 -1.75 13.59
N ILE A 217 19.99 -2.04 12.30
CA ILE A 217 20.84 -1.28 11.37
C ILE A 217 19.98 -0.79 10.21
N GLU A 218 19.95 0.53 10.02
CA GLU A 218 19.36 1.16 8.84
C GLU A 218 20.38 1.25 7.71
N LEU A 219 19.98 0.85 6.51
CA LEU A 219 20.82 0.88 5.32
C LEU A 219 20.20 1.78 4.25
N MET A 220 20.90 2.84 3.86
CA MET A 220 20.40 3.82 2.89
C MET A 220 21.52 4.44 2.04
N PRO A 221 21.26 4.94 0.83
CA PRO A 221 22.25 5.68 0.04
C PRO A 221 22.71 6.94 0.76
N ALA A 222 23.94 7.38 0.50
CA ALA A 222 24.53 8.58 1.09
C ALA A 222 23.68 9.85 0.87
N ALA A 223 23.09 9.99 -0.32
CA ALA A 223 22.20 11.09 -0.66
C ALA A 223 20.84 11.07 0.07
N SER A 224 20.52 9.99 0.78
CA SER A 224 19.29 9.82 1.56
C SER A 224 19.53 9.94 3.08
N VAL A 225 20.77 10.14 3.52
CA VAL A 225 21.11 10.33 4.94
C VAL A 225 20.75 11.74 5.39
N ASP A 226 20.06 11.83 6.53
CA ASP A 226 19.75 13.06 7.25
C ASP A 226 20.60 13.20 8.53
N PHE A 227 20.97 14.45 8.86
CA PHE A 227 21.86 14.77 9.99
C PHE A 227 21.22 15.67 11.05
N ASP A 228 20.06 16.26 10.79
CA ASP A 228 19.41 17.23 11.67
C ASP A 228 18.56 16.60 12.79
N GLY A 229 18.78 15.32 13.10
CA GLY A 229 18.11 14.55 14.17
C GLY A 229 16.61 14.28 13.95
N ARG A 230 15.94 15.12 13.14
CA ARG A 230 14.59 14.88 12.63
C ARG A 230 14.58 13.59 11.82
N PRO A 231 13.71 12.62 12.13
CA PRO A 231 13.43 11.53 11.18
C PRO A 231 12.92 12.10 9.86
N LEU A 232 13.02 11.33 8.77
CA LEU A 232 12.32 11.61 7.50
C LEU A 232 10.84 11.99 7.70
N SER A 233 10.17 11.45 8.72
CA SER A 233 8.79 11.80 9.11
C SER A 233 8.62 13.25 9.60
N ALA A 234 9.67 13.86 10.18
CA ALA A 234 9.71 15.26 10.59
C ALA A 234 10.40 16.19 9.57
N ARG A 235 11.00 15.64 8.51
CA ARG A 235 11.35 16.40 7.29
C ARG A 235 10.14 16.64 6.40
N GLY A 236 9.09 15.84 6.56
CA GLY A 236 7.79 16.07 5.96
C GLY A 236 7.78 15.84 4.45
N LEU A 237 7.02 14.82 4.04
CA LEU A 237 6.07 15.10 2.97
C LEU A 237 5.14 16.19 3.53
N GLY A 238 5.44 17.43 3.20
CA GLY A 238 4.77 18.63 3.71
C GLY A 238 5.74 19.80 3.79
N ALA A 239 5.24 21.00 3.52
CA ALA A 239 5.79 22.19 4.18
C ALA A 239 5.58 22.06 5.70
N GLY A 240 6.17 22.94 6.51
CA GLY A 240 6.23 22.82 7.98
C GLY A 240 4.89 22.92 8.74
N ASP A 241 3.77 22.75 8.05
CA ASP A 241 2.43 23.18 8.45
C ASP A 241 1.56 22.02 8.99
N TRP A 242 1.80 20.78 8.56
CA TRP A 242 1.02 19.60 8.98
C TRP A 242 1.46 18.99 10.33
N ILE A 243 1.97 19.81 11.25
CA ILE A 243 2.36 19.37 12.59
C ILE A 243 1.09 18.97 13.37
N HIS A 244 1.05 17.73 13.86
CA HIS A 244 -0.02 17.23 14.73
C HIS A 244 0.37 17.38 16.20
N SER A 245 -0.59 17.72 17.07
CA SER A 245 -0.33 17.74 18.52
C SER A 245 -0.39 16.31 19.09
N GLU A 246 0.56 15.96 19.97
CA GLU A 246 0.58 14.64 20.63
C GLU A 246 -0.72 14.36 21.43
N ALA A 247 -1.40 15.42 21.89
CA ALA A 247 -2.72 15.32 22.51
C ALA A 247 -3.79 14.86 21.51
N PHE A 248 -3.90 15.53 20.35
CA PHE A 248 -4.88 15.18 19.33
C PHE A 248 -4.57 13.82 18.69
N SER A 249 -3.31 13.50 18.40
CA SER A 249 -2.91 12.19 17.87
C SER A 249 -3.31 11.04 18.78
N ARG A 250 -3.03 11.15 20.10
CA ARG A 250 -3.43 10.12 21.08
C ARG A 250 -4.94 10.03 21.24
N PHE A 251 -5.65 11.16 21.23
CA PHE A 251 -7.11 11.18 21.26
C PHE A 251 -7.71 10.43 20.05
N LEU A 252 -7.26 10.75 18.84
CA LEU A 252 -7.77 10.18 17.60
C LEU A 252 -7.49 8.67 17.51
N ASP A 253 -6.27 8.24 17.85
CA ASP A 253 -5.91 6.83 17.91
C ASP A 253 -6.69 6.08 18.99
N SER A 254 -6.99 6.71 20.14
CA SER A 254 -7.81 6.11 21.19
C SER A 254 -9.27 5.97 20.78
N ALA A 255 -9.81 6.91 20.01
CA ALA A 255 -11.19 6.87 19.50
C ALA A 255 -11.36 5.83 18.38
N TYR A 256 -10.35 5.67 17.51
CA TYR A 256 -10.44 4.80 16.34
C TYR A 256 -10.04 3.34 16.61
N ARG A 257 -9.21 3.07 17.63
CA ARG A 257 -8.75 1.71 17.99
C ARG A 257 -9.90 0.72 18.24
N PRO A 258 -10.98 1.05 18.99
CA PRO A 258 -12.13 0.15 19.14
C PRO A 258 -12.84 -0.18 17.83
N ILE A 259 -12.79 0.72 16.83
CA ILE A 259 -13.37 0.49 15.50
C ILE A 259 -12.50 -0.51 14.71
N LEU A 260 -11.18 -0.33 14.66
CA LEU A 260 -10.29 -1.31 14.01
C LEU A 260 -10.35 -2.68 14.70
N ALA A 261 -10.55 -2.73 16.02
CA ALA A 261 -10.78 -3.98 16.74
C ALA A 261 -12.10 -4.70 16.34
N ARG A 262 -12.96 -4.07 15.52
CA ARG A 262 -14.10 -4.72 14.84
C ARG A 262 -13.76 -5.34 13.48
N SER A 263 -12.53 -5.15 13.00
CA SER A 263 -12.04 -5.65 11.71
C SER A 263 -10.69 -6.38 11.86
N PRO A 264 -10.64 -7.50 12.63
CA PRO A 264 -9.41 -8.23 12.88
C PRO A 264 -8.69 -8.72 11.61
N GLU A 265 -9.40 -8.93 10.50
CA GLU A 265 -8.78 -9.32 9.23
C GLU A 265 -7.99 -8.15 8.59
N ALA A 266 -8.56 -6.94 8.64
CA ALA A 266 -7.86 -5.72 8.21
C ALA A 266 -6.71 -5.36 9.16
N ALA A 267 -6.86 -5.61 10.47
CA ALA A 267 -5.78 -5.40 11.44
C ALA A 267 -4.55 -6.27 11.15
N THR A 268 -4.74 -7.56 10.79
CA THR A 268 -3.64 -8.42 10.32
C THR A 268 -3.02 -7.87 9.04
N GLN A 269 -3.84 -7.53 8.04
CA GLN A 269 -3.35 -7.09 6.73
C GLN A 269 -2.46 -5.85 6.82
N LEU A 270 -2.76 -4.96 7.77
CA LEU A 270 -2.07 -3.68 7.95
C LEU A 270 -0.92 -3.75 8.97
N GLY A 271 -0.65 -4.90 9.61
CA GLY A 271 0.35 -5.02 10.68
C GLY A 271 -0.03 -4.29 11.97
N LEU A 272 -1.33 -4.20 12.25
CA LEU A 272 -1.89 -3.39 13.34
C LEU A 272 -2.65 -4.19 14.41
N SER A 273 -2.58 -5.52 14.41
CA SER A 273 -3.26 -6.37 15.40
C SER A 273 -2.89 -6.01 16.84
N SER A 274 -1.58 -5.90 17.15
CA SER A 274 -1.11 -5.45 18.47
C SER A 274 -1.56 -4.02 18.83
N TRP A 275 -1.66 -3.11 17.84
CA TRP A 275 -2.19 -1.77 18.07
C TRP A 275 -3.71 -1.80 18.34
N ALA A 276 -4.46 -2.65 17.64
CA ALA A 276 -5.89 -2.87 17.85
C ALA A 276 -6.21 -3.63 19.16
N GLY A 277 -5.22 -4.27 19.80
CA GLY A 277 -5.41 -5.12 20.98
C GLY A 277 -5.91 -6.52 20.62
N LEU A 278 -5.46 -7.05 19.48
CA LEU A 278 -5.84 -8.33 18.89
C LEU A 278 -4.65 -9.30 18.82
N ASP A 279 -4.95 -10.59 18.71
CA ASP A 279 -4.01 -11.73 18.70
C ASP A 279 -4.05 -12.54 17.38
N ASP A 280 -4.59 -11.94 16.31
CA ASP A 280 -4.80 -12.55 14.99
C ASP A 280 -5.67 -13.82 14.94
N THR A 281 -6.35 -14.20 16.03
CA THR A 281 -7.27 -15.36 16.05
C THR A 281 -8.68 -15.04 15.54
N GLY A 282 -9.10 -13.78 15.62
CA GLY A 282 -10.46 -13.33 15.29
C GLY A 282 -10.74 -13.17 13.79
N LEU A 283 -12.02 -13.25 13.41
CA LEU A 283 -12.54 -12.95 12.07
C LEU A 283 -13.55 -11.78 12.11
N ASP A 284 -13.69 -11.11 10.97
CA ASP A 284 -14.76 -10.17 10.66
C ASP A 284 -16.06 -10.97 10.49
N GLY A 285 -17.04 -10.76 11.36
CA GLY A 285 -18.39 -11.32 11.26
C GLY A 285 -19.29 -10.52 10.30
N LEU A 286 -20.55 -10.97 10.15
CA LEU A 286 -21.46 -10.55 9.08
C LEU A 286 -22.95 -10.48 9.52
N SER A 287 -23.26 -10.72 10.81
CA SER A 287 -24.65 -10.63 11.34
C SER A 287 -25.21 -9.20 11.39
N ALA A 288 -26.45 -9.03 11.86
CA ALA A 288 -27.05 -7.71 12.08
C ALA A 288 -26.52 -7.07 13.38
N GLU A 289 -26.24 -7.92 14.36
CA GLU A 289 -25.66 -7.61 15.66
C GLU A 289 -24.24 -7.07 15.50
N TYR A 290 -23.28 -7.84 14.93
CA TYR A 290 -22.75 -7.52 13.58
C TYR A 290 -22.73 -5.99 13.24
N SER A 291 -23.40 -5.59 12.16
CA SER A 291 -23.49 -4.17 11.74
C SER A 291 -23.83 -3.13 12.83
N LYS A 292 -24.69 -3.45 13.81
CA LYS A 292 -25.22 -2.47 14.77
C LYS A 292 -24.16 -1.92 15.74
N GLU A 293 -23.25 -2.74 16.25
CA GLU A 293 -22.27 -2.28 17.25
C GLU A 293 -21.14 -1.46 16.65
N THR A 294 -20.59 -1.84 15.48
CA THR A 294 -19.60 -0.95 14.84
C THR A 294 -20.24 0.40 14.53
N GLY A 295 -21.51 0.44 14.09
CA GLY A 295 -22.25 1.69 13.91
C GLY A 295 -22.44 2.50 15.20
N ARG A 296 -22.53 1.85 16.37
CA ARG A 296 -22.50 2.52 17.68
C ARG A 296 -21.12 3.12 17.95
N LEU A 297 -20.05 2.35 17.76
CA LEU A 297 -18.67 2.78 18.01
C LEU A 297 -18.23 3.91 17.06
N GLU A 298 -18.57 3.84 15.78
CA GLU A 298 -18.33 4.92 14.80
C GLU A 298 -19.06 6.20 15.18
N LYS A 299 -20.31 6.08 15.62
CA LYS A 299 -21.10 7.21 16.08
C LYS A 299 -20.49 7.82 17.34
N GLU A 300 -20.08 7.01 18.32
CA GLU A 300 -19.42 7.49 19.54
C GLU A 300 -18.07 8.14 19.25
N ALA A 301 -17.29 7.62 18.31
CA ALA A 301 -16.06 8.25 17.84
C ALA A 301 -16.32 9.59 17.12
N LEU A 302 -17.40 9.70 16.34
CA LEU A 302 -17.81 10.94 15.69
C LEU A 302 -18.24 11.99 16.72
N GLU A 303 -19.12 11.61 17.66
CA GLU A 303 -19.59 12.50 18.73
C GLU A 303 -18.43 12.94 19.63
N ALA A 304 -17.47 12.05 19.93
CA ALA A 304 -16.26 12.38 20.67
C ALA A 304 -15.35 13.35 19.90
N LEU A 305 -15.16 13.13 18.59
CA LEU A 305 -14.37 14.00 17.72
C LEU A 305 -14.98 15.40 17.65
N GLU A 306 -16.30 15.49 17.43
CA GLU A 306 -17.03 16.76 17.40
C GLU A 306 -16.99 17.49 18.76
N ALA A 307 -17.03 16.75 19.87
CA ALA A 307 -16.91 17.30 21.22
C ALA A 307 -15.48 17.77 21.59
N TYR A 308 -14.42 17.19 21.00
CA TYR A 308 -13.04 17.63 21.21
C TYR A 308 -12.83 19.08 20.72
N GLY A 309 -13.37 19.40 19.54
CA GLY A 309 -13.37 20.74 18.96
C GLY A 309 -11.99 21.25 18.50
N MET A 310 -11.97 22.28 17.64
CA MET A 310 -10.75 22.76 16.97
C MET A 310 -10.34 24.19 17.36
N ALA A 311 -10.60 24.59 18.60
CA ALA A 311 -10.14 25.87 19.14
C ALA A 311 -8.61 25.82 19.37
N GLY A 312 -7.86 26.75 18.78
CA GLY A 312 -6.39 26.81 18.92
C GLY A 312 -5.59 25.69 18.23
N ALA A 313 -6.25 24.72 17.59
CA ALA A 313 -5.60 23.59 16.94
C ALA A 313 -4.73 23.99 15.73
N SER A 314 -3.65 23.24 15.51
CA SER A 314 -2.70 23.40 14.38
C SER A 314 -3.36 23.12 13.02
N GLN A 315 -2.66 23.41 11.92
CA GLN A 315 -3.18 23.07 10.58
C GLN A 315 -3.23 21.55 10.35
N GLY A 316 -2.24 20.80 10.85
CA GLY A 316 -2.25 19.32 10.85
C GLY A 316 -3.45 18.74 11.60
N ASP A 317 -3.68 19.18 12.84
CA ASP A 317 -4.82 18.73 13.64
C ASP A 317 -6.15 19.02 12.93
N ARG A 318 -6.31 20.20 12.31
CA ARG A 318 -7.50 20.57 11.50
C ARG A 318 -7.71 19.65 10.30
N LEU A 319 -6.67 19.44 9.51
CA LEU A 319 -6.72 18.53 8.35
C LEU A 319 -7.14 17.12 8.77
N SER A 320 -6.57 16.62 9.86
CA SER A 320 -6.85 15.28 10.36
C SER A 320 -8.22 15.16 11.02
N TYR A 321 -8.70 16.22 11.68
CA TYR A 321 -10.09 16.34 12.12
C TYR A 321 -11.06 16.30 10.94
N ASP A 322 -10.88 17.14 9.92
CA ASP A 322 -11.80 17.24 8.78
C ASP A 322 -11.88 15.91 8.01
N ALA A 323 -10.73 15.27 7.75
CA ALA A 323 -10.67 13.96 7.11
C ALA A 323 -11.38 12.88 7.95
N THR A 324 -11.10 12.80 9.26
CA THR A 324 -11.70 11.75 10.11
C THR A 324 -13.19 11.98 10.35
N ARG A 325 -13.61 13.24 10.52
CA ARG A 325 -15.02 13.62 10.64
C ARG A 325 -15.78 13.26 9.37
N ARG A 326 -15.20 13.49 8.18
CA ARG A 326 -15.80 13.05 6.91
C ARG A 326 -15.98 11.54 6.86
N ALA A 327 -14.91 10.78 7.10
CA ALA A 327 -14.96 9.31 7.07
C ALA A 327 -16.01 8.73 8.04
N LEU A 328 -16.02 9.19 9.30
CA LEU A 328 -16.98 8.72 10.31
C LEU A 328 -18.43 9.17 9.99
N SER A 329 -18.63 10.40 9.51
CA SER A 329 -19.94 10.90 9.09
C SER A 329 -20.53 10.07 7.94
N ASP A 330 -19.71 9.73 6.94
CA ASP A 330 -20.14 8.93 5.80
C ASP A 330 -20.46 7.49 6.23
N SER A 331 -19.62 6.85 7.05
CA SER A 331 -19.89 5.52 7.63
C SER A 331 -21.21 5.50 8.42
N VAL A 332 -21.37 6.39 9.41
CA VAL A 332 -22.59 6.49 10.24
C VAL A 332 -23.83 6.75 9.38
N SER A 333 -23.72 7.58 8.34
CA SER A 333 -24.83 7.87 7.42
C SER A 333 -25.23 6.66 6.57
N LEU A 334 -24.26 5.84 6.16
CA LEU A 334 -24.48 4.65 5.33
C LEU A 334 -24.99 3.44 6.14
N ARG A 335 -24.78 3.38 7.47
CA ARG A 335 -25.27 2.28 8.34
C ARG A 335 -26.75 1.94 8.16
N ARG A 336 -27.61 2.93 7.89
CA ARG A 336 -29.05 2.70 7.65
C ARG A 336 -29.36 1.85 6.42
N TYR A 337 -28.40 1.70 5.51
CA TYR A 337 -28.49 0.92 4.28
C TYR A 337 -27.69 -0.39 4.29
N ALA A 338 -27.10 -0.79 5.44
CA ALA A 338 -26.20 -1.96 5.51
C ALA A 338 -26.80 -3.27 4.94
N ASP A 339 -28.10 -3.49 5.14
CA ASP A 339 -28.82 -4.67 4.62
C ASP A 339 -29.25 -4.54 3.15
N LEU A 340 -28.90 -3.45 2.46
CA LEU A 340 -29.11 -3.25 1.03
C LEU A 340 -27.83 -3.51 0.21
N ALA A 341 -26.71 -3.83 0.86
CA ALA A 341 -25.47 -4.23 0.20
C ALA A 341 -25.54 -5.67 -0.34
N TYR A 342 -24.71 -6.00 -1.34
CA TYR A 342 -24.65 -7.34 -1.92
C TYR A 342 -23.39 -8.09 -1.44
N LEU A 343 -23.45 -8.64 -0.22
CA LEU A 343 -22.34 -9.37 0.41
C LEU A 343 -21.87 -10.61 -0.39
N VAL A 344 -22.80 -11.28 -1.07
CA VAL A 344 -22.50 -12.33 -2.06
C VAL A 344 -22.48 -11.69 -3.44
N ASN A 345 -21.28 -11.53 -3.99
CA ASN A 345 -21.01 -10.97 -5.30
C ASN A 345 -19.72 -11.61 -5.88
N PRO A 346 -19.47 -11.53 -7.20
CA PRO A 346 -18.35 -12.19 -7.86
C PRO A 346 -17.05 -11.35 -7.87
N THR A 347 -16.98 -10.31 -7.05
CA THR A 347 -15.82 -9.39 -6.99
C THR A 347 -14.87 -9.78 -5.86
N VAL A 348 -13.71 -9.13 -5.79
CA VAL A 348 -12.74 -9.31 -4.70
C VAL A 348 -13.28 -8.97 -3.30
N PHE A 349 -14.41 -8.26 -3.21
CA PHE A 349 -15.10 -7.94 -1.95
C PHE A 349 -16.24 -8.92 -1.61
N GLY A 350 -16.51 -9.91 -2.46
CA GLY A 350 -17.48 -10.95 -2.19
C GLY A 350 -16.98 -11.90 -1.10
N VAL A 351 -17.84 -12.24 -0.14
CA VAL A 351 -17.48 -13.05 1.05
C VAL A 351 -16.77 -14.36 0.71
N ALA A 352 -17.13 -15.01 -0.40
CA ALA A 352 -16.51 -16.26 -0.83
C ALA A 352 -15.05 -16.07 -1.29
N TYR A 353 -14.73 -14.92 -1.88
CA TYR A 353 -13.38 -14.59 -2.32
C TYR A 353 -12.54 -14.03 -1.18
N SER A 354 -13.04 -13.05 -0.42
CA SER A 354 -12.27 -12.39 0.65
C SER A 354 -11.88 -13.37 1.76
N ALA A 355 -12.74 -14.34 2.09
CA ALA A 355 -12.40 -15.44 2.97
C ALA A 355 -11.22 -16.28 2.44
N GLN A 356 -11.21 -16.62 1.14
CA GLN A 356 -10.09 -17.38 0.55
C GLN A 356 -8.79 -16.55 0.55
N ASP A 357 -8.88 -15.27 0.18
CA ASP A 357 -7.76 -14.33 0.10
C ASP A 357 -7.08 -14.11 1.46
N LEU A 358 -7.88 -14.01 2.54
CA LEU A 358 -7.40 -13.94 3.92
C LEU A 358 -6.40 -15.07 4.23
N PHE A 359 -6.80 -16.30 3.91
CA PHE A 359 -6.07 -17.52 4.23
C PHE A 359 -5.00 -17.91 3.20
N SER A 360 -5.03 -17.35 1.99
CA SER A 360 -4.03 -17.61 0.95
C SER A 360 -2.93 -16.56 0.84
N SER A 361 -3.18 -15.32 1.28
CA SER A 361 -2.35 -14.17 0.88
C SER A 361 -2.25 -13.03 1.90
N ILE A 362 -3.08 -12.99 2.96
CA ILE A 362 -3.05 -11.93 3.98
C ILE A 362 -2.48 -12.44 5.30
N HIS A 363 -2.97 -13.57 5.81
CA HIS A 363 -2.54 -14.09 7.10
C HIS A 363 -1.09 -14.59 7.03
N PRO A 364 -0.19 -14.17 7.95
CA PRO A 364 1.21 -14.57 7.93
C PRO A 364 1.36 -16.08 8.18
N LEU A 365 2.46 -16.68 7.73
CA LEU A 365 2.85 -18.07 8.05
C LEU A 365 4.38 -18.12 8.18
N LYS A 366 4.93 -17.24 9.01
CA LYS A 366 6.36 -17.06 9.28
C LYS A 366 6.81 -17.91 10.48
N GLU A 367 5.97 -18.03 11.52
CA GLU A 367 6.28 -18.74 12.76
C GLU A 367 5.13 -19.60 13.31
N GLU A 368 5.38 -20.38 14.37
CA GLU A 368 4.39 -21.31 14.94
C GLU A 368 3.13 -20.60 15.48
N ALA A 369 3.29 -19.39 16.04
CA ALA A 369 2.18 -18.58 16.53
C ALA A 369 1.20 -18.21 15.40
N ASP A 370 1.73 -17.86 14.22
CA ASP A 370 0.93 -17.63 13.01
C ASP A 370 0.13 -18.90 12.64
N ALA A 371 0.78 -20.06 12.56
CA ALA A 371 0.07 -21.28 12.16
C ALA A 371 -1.02 -21.70 13.17
N ARG A 372 -0.85 -21.36 14.46
CA ARG A 372 -1.87 -21.57 15.50
C ARG A 372 -3.05 -20.59 15.35
N SER A 373 -2.78 -19.31 15.10
CA SER A 373 -3.85 -18.32 14.87
C SER A 373 -4.59 -18.54 13.54
N TYR A 374 -3.91 -19.06 12.50
CA TYR A 374 -4.52 -19.54 11.26
C TYR A 374 -5.59 -20.62 11.53
N VAL A 375 -5.26 -21.64 12.32
CA VAL A 375 -6.18 -22.73 12.66
C VAL A 375 -7.30 -22.26 13.58
N ALA A 376 -7.04 -21.31 14.49
CA ALA A 376 -8.07 -20.65 15.28
C ALA A 376 -9.08 -19.89 14.39
N ARG A 377 -8.59 -19.12 13.41
CA ARG A 377 -9.42 -18.46 12.39
C ARG A 377 -10.24 -19.44 11.57
N LEU A 378 -9.64 -20.55 11.09
CA LEU A 378 -10.38 -21.59 10.36
C LEU A 378 -11.55 -22.14 11.19
N SER A 379 -11.36 -22.27 12.51
CA SER A 379 -12.40 -22.76 13.43
C SER A 379 -13.60 -21.79 13.53
N GLY A 380 -13.38 -20.49 13.37
CA GLY A 380 -14.43 -19.47 13.26
C GLY A 380 -15.07 -19.35 11.86
N LEU A 381 -14.40 -19.77 10.80
CA LEU A 381 -14.81 -19.50 9.41
C LEU A 381 -16.20 -20.08 9.08
N GLY A 382 -16.54 -21.26 9.58
CA GLY A 382 -17.86 -21.85 9.35
C GLY A 382 -19.00 -20.94 9.82
N ALA A 383 -18.85 -20.32 11.00
CA ALA A 383 -19.84 -19.40 11.55
C ALA A 383 -19.95 -18.10 10.73
N LYS A 384 -18.82 -17.53 10.28
CA LYS A 384 -18.82 -16.36 9.37
C LYS A 384 -19.61 -16.63 8.08
N ILE A 385 -19.44 -17.81 7.49
CA ILE A 385 -20.16 -18.20 6.26
C ILE A 385 -21.66 -18.45 6.52
N ASP A 386 -22.04 -18.93 7.70
CA ASP A 386 -23.44 -19.00 8.12
C ASP A 386 -24.06 -17.60 8.33
N GLU A 387 -23.31 -16.64 8.88
CA GLU A 387 -23.77 -15.24 8.96
C GLU A 387 -23.99 -14.61 7.58
N ALA A 388 -23.16 -14.94 6.58
CA ALA A 388 -23.39 -14.55 5.19
C ALA A 388 -24.65 -15.20 4.59
N THR A 389 -24.94 -16.45 4.97
CA THR A 389 -26.18 -17.14 4.59
C THR A 389 -27.40 -16.46 5.22
N ALA A 390 -27.31 -16.06 6.50
CA ALA A 390 -28.34 -15.29 7.18
C ALA A 390 -28.51 -13.87 6.59
N PHE A 391 -27.43 -13.24 6.13
CA PHE A 391 -27.46 -11.96 5.41
C PHE A 391 -28.33 -12.05 4.16
N LEU A 392 -28.14 -13.08 3.31
CA LEU A 392 -28.97 -13.27 2.10
C LEU A 392 -30.47 -13.35 2.43
N ALA A 393 -30.83 -14.08 3.49
CA ALA A 393 -32.21 -14.19 3.93
C ALA A 393 -32.78 -12.85 4.45
N ARG A 394 -31.97 -12.08 5.18
CA ARG A 394 -32.31 -10.76 5.73
C ARG A 394 -32.46 -9.69 4.65
N ALA A 395 -31.54 -9.63 3.69
CA ALA A 395 -31.64 -8.72 2.54
C ALA A 395 -32.90 -9.04 1.71
N ALA A 396 -33.19 -10.32 1.47
CA ALA A 396 -34.38 -10.73 0.74
C ALA A 396 -35.69 -10.36 1.45
N SER A 397 -35.76 -10.41 2.79
CA SER A 397 -36.96 -9.98 3.54
C SER A 397 -37.23 -8.46 3.39
N LYS A 398 -36.18 -7.67 3.12
CA LYS A 398 -36.27 -6.23 2.81
C LYS A 398 -36.53 -5.93 1.33
N ARG A 399 -36.67 -6.95 0.47
CA ARG A 399 -36.72 -6.84 -1.01
C ARG A 399 -35.42 -6.28 -1.62
N ALA A 400 -34.29 -6.58 -0.98
CA ALA A 400 -32.94 -6.18 -1.40
C ALA A 400 -32.11 -7.37 -1.94
N THR A 401 -32.76 -8.36 -2.55
CA THR A 401 -32.06 -9.48 -3.20
C THR A 401 -31.18 -8.95 -4.34
N ALA A 402 -29.91 -9.41 -4.38
CA ALA A 402 -28.99 -9.09 -5.46
C ALA A 402 -29.55 -9.52 -6.84
N PRO A 403 -29.15 -8.86 -7.95
CA PRO A 403 -29.56 -9.25 -9.29
C PRO A 403 -29.23 -10.72 -9.58
N ARG A 404 -30.07 -11.39 -10.38
CA ARG A 404 -29.88 -12.80 -10.75
C ARG A 404 -28.46 -13.08 -11.25
N VAL A 405 -27.99 -12.27 -12.20
CA VAL A 405 -26.64 -12.38 -12.78
C VAL A 405 -25.50 -12.26 -11.76
N VAL A 406 -25.68 -11.49 -10.67
CA VAL A 406 -24.66 -11.32 -9.62
C VAL A 406 -24.56 -12.61 -8.80
N LEU A 407 -25.70 -13.18 -8.40
CA LEU A 407 -25.74 -14.45 -7.66
C LEU A 407 -25.26 -15.63 -8.51
N GLU A 408 -25.71 -15.72 -9.77
CA GLU A 408 -25.25 -16.73 -10.73
C GLU A 408 -23.74 -16.69 -10.97
N SER A 409 -23.15 -15.50 -11.01
CA SER A 409 -21.70 -15.32 -11.17
C SER A 409 -20.90 -15.67 -9.91
N SER A 410 -21.53 -15.60 -8.72
CA SER A 410 -20.90 -15.88 -7.42
C SER A 410 -20.96 -17.36 -7.03
N LEU A 411 -22.01 -18.06 -7.47
CA LEU A 411 -22.30 -19.44 -7.10
C LEU A 411 -21.18 -20.46 -7.46
N PRO A 412 -20.43 -20.34 -8.58
CA PRO A 412 -19.31 -21.23 -8.88
C PRO A 412 -18.20 -21.20 -7.82
N ASP A 413 -17.80 -20.03 -7.36
CA ASP A 413 -16.71 -19.87 -6.38
C ASP A 413 -17.13 -20.38 -4.99
N ILE A 414 -18.42 -20.23 -4.63
CA ILE A 414 -18.99 -20.84 -3.41
C ILE A 414 -19.02 -22.38 -3.54
N ARG A 415 -19.46 -22.90 -4.69
CA ARG A 415 -19.54 -24.35 -4.95
C ARG A 415 -18.18 -25.04 -5.02
N LEU A 416 -17.14 -24.33 -5.44
CA LEU A 416 -15.76 -24.84 -5.47
C LEU A 416 -15.32 -25.31 -4.08
N VAL A 417 -15.60 -24.51 -3.04
CA VAL A 417 -15.33 -24.90 -1.65
C VAL A 417 -16.35 -25.95 -1.17
N ALA A 418 -17.65 -25.73 -1.41
CA ALA A 418 -18.72 -26.61 -0.91
C ALA A 418 -18.64 -28.06 -1.43
N SER A 419 -18.00 -28.27 -2.58
CA SER A 419 -17.88 -29.58 -3.24
C SER A 419 -16.47 -30.18 -3.15
N GLY A 420 -15.54 -29.49 -2.48
CA GLY A 420 -14.15 -29.92 -2.34
C GLY A 420 -13.96 -31.02 -1.28
N SER A 421 -12.80 -31.66 -1.29
CA SER A 421 -12.29 -32.38 -0.11
C SER A 421 -11.59 -31.39 0.82
N PRO A 422 -11.48 -31.64 2.14
CA PRO A 422 -10.79 -30.73 3.06
C PRO A 422 -9.37 -30.35 2.58
N LYS A 423 -8.58 -31.35 2.15
CA LYS A 423 -7.21 -31.15 1.65
C LYS A 423 -7.12 -30.44 0.30
N GLY A 424 -8.18 -30.46 -0.50
CA GLY A 424 -8.26 -29.76 -1.80
C GLY A 424 -8.84 -28.35 -1.69
N THR A 425 -9.06 -27.82 -0.48
CA THR A 425 -9.42 -26.41 -0.29
C THR A 425 -8.16 -25.55 -0.20
N VAL A 426 -8.25 -24.31 -0.72
CA VAL A 426 -7.16 -23.33 -0.62
C VAL A 426 -6.72 -23.06 0.82
N PHE A 427 -7.64 -23.21 1.78
CA PHE A 427 -7.39 -23.13 3.22
C PHE A 427 -6.37 -24.18 3.70
N TYR A 428 -6.58 -25.46 3.35
CA TYR A 428 -5.64 -26.51 3.74
C TYR A 428 -4.33 -26.40 2.94
N GLU A 429 -4.42 -26.17 1.62
CA GLU A 429 -3.24 -26.10 0.76
C GLU A 429 -2.29 -24.97 1.15
N SER A 430 -2.82 -23.81 1.58
CA SER A 430 -2.00 -22.66 1.97
C SER A 430 -1.31 -22.91 3.31
N LEU A 431 -2.01 -23.47 4.31
CA LEU A 431 -1.41 -23.90 5.58
C LEU A 431 -0.32 -24.96 5.35
N ALA A 432 -0.59 -25.99 4.55
CA ALA A 432 0.38 -27.05 4.23
C ALA A 432 1.64 -26.51 3.54
N ARG A 433 1.48 -25.55 2.62
CA ARG A 433 2.60 -24.87 1.95
C ARG A 433 3.43 -24.04 2.92
N GLY A 434 2.78 -23.27 3.80
CA GLY A 434 3.45 -22.46 4.82
C GLY A 434 4.19 -23.30 5.86
N LEU A 435 3.53 -24.31 6.43
CA LEU A 435 4.16 -25.27 7.35
C LEU A 435 5.31 -26.04 6.69
N GLY A 436 5.22 -26.34 5.39
CA GLY A 436 6.32 -26.94 4.63
C GLY A 436 7.56 -26.05 4.56
N ALA A 437 7.38 -24.74 4.40
CA ALA A 437 8.46 -23.75 4.37
C ALA A 437 8.97 -23.32 5.77
N MET A 438 8.17 -23.54 6.82
CA MET A 438 8.45 -23.04 8.18
C MET A 438 9.64 -23.78 8.84
N PRO A 439 10.71 -23.06 9.23
CA PRO A 439 11.84 -23.64 9.96
C PRO A 439 11.48 -23.88 11.45
N GLY A 440 12.26 -24.72 12.14
CA GLY A 440 12.18 -24.91 13.60
C GLY A 440 11.01 -25.75 14.12
N LEU A 441 9.86 -25.76 13.45
CA LEU A 441 8.70 -26.54 13.87
C LEU A 441 8.85 -28.04 13.54
N ASP A 442 8.56 -28.90 14.51
CA ASP A 442 8.72 -30.36 14.34
C ASP A 442 7.57 -31.00 13.52
N ALA A 443 7.81 -32.25 13.08
CA ALA A 443 6.88 -32.96 12.21
C ALA A 443 5.54 -33.33 12.89
N ALA A 444 5.52 -33.57 14.20
CA ALA A 444 4.31 -33.91 14.94
C ALA A 444 3.44 -32.66 15.16
N ALA A 445 4.06 -31.51 15.44
CA ALA A 445 3.36 -30.23 15.52
C ALA A 445 2.76 -29.82 14.17
N LYS A 446 3.50 -29.99 13.06
CA LYS A 446 3.00 -29.78 11.69
C LYS A 446 1.81 -30.68 11.37
N GLU A 447 1.93 -31.99 11.64
CA GLU A 447 0.85 -32.95 11.40
C GLU A 447 -0.39 -32.67 12.27
N GLY A 448 -0.20 -32.24 13.53
CA GLY A 448 -1.28 -31.84 14.42
C GLY A 448 -2.08 -30.64 13.91
N LEU A 449 -1.39 -29.59 13.44
CA LEU A 449 -2.03 -28.41 12.84
C LEU A 449 -2.77 -28.75 11.53
N LEU A 450 -2.19 -29.62 10.68
CA LEU A 450 -2.84 -30.08 9.46
C LEU A 450 -4.05 -30.98 9.72
N SER A 451 -3.95 -31.89 10.68
CA SER A 451 -5.06 -32.76 11.10
C SER A 451 -6.24 -31.95 11.64
N GLU A 452 -5.95 -30.93 12.46
CA GLU A 452 -6.99 -30.05 12.99
C GLU A 452 -7.62 -29.18 11.89
N ALA A 453 -6.82 -28.62 10.98
CA ALA A 453 -7.34 -27.90 9.82
C ALA A 453 -8.22 -28.79 8.93
N GLU A 454 -7.79 -30.02 8.61
CA GLU A 454 -8.59 -31.00 7.86
C GLU A 454 -9.93 -31.28 8.56
N ARG A 455 -9.91 -31.54 9.87
CA ARG A 455 -11.11 -31.79 10.68
C ARG A 455 -12.07 -30.60 10.66
N VAL A 456 -11.57 -29.40 10.93
CA VAL A 456 -12.36 -28.16 10.97
C VAL A 456 -12.95 -27.84 9.59
N ILE A 457 -12.17 -27.97 8.52
CA ILE A 457 -12.64 -27.70 7.16
C ILE A 457 -13.75 -28.70 6.77
N GLY A 458 -13.58 -29.99 7.08
CA GLY A 458 -14.58 -31.01 6.78
C GLY A 458 -15.86 -30.92 7.64
N GLN A 459 -15.75 -30.55 8.91
CA GLN A 459 -16.88 -30.54 9.85
C GLN A 459 -17.66 -29.21 9.88
N ALA A 460 -17.00 -28.08 9.62
CA ALA A 460 -17.60 -26.74 9.74
C ALA A 460 -17.60 -25.95 8.43
N VAL A 461 -16.43 -25.81 7.77
CA VAL A 461 -16.28 -24.89 6.62
C VAL A 461 -17.04 -25.40 5.39
N ILE A 462 -16.78 -26.63 4.94
CA ILE A 462 -17.44 -27.20 3.75
C ILE A 462 -18.97 -27.25 3.93
N PRO A 463 -19.54 -27.71 5.07
CA PRO A 463 -20.98 -27.66 5.32
C PRO A 463 -21.58 -26.23 5.32
N ALA A 464 -20.85 -25.21 5.82
CA ALA A 464 -21.32 -23.83 5.79
C ALA A 464 -21.34 -23.27 4.36
N TYR A 465 -20.30 -23.53 3.56
CA TYR A 465 -20.30 -23.19 2.13
C TYR A 465 -21.40 -23.93 1.36
N GLY A 466 -21.75 -25.17 1.75
CA GLY A 466 -22.92 -25.89 1.23
C GLY A 466 -24.23 -25.16 1.51
N ARG A 467 -24.46 -24.74 2.76
CA ARG A 467 -25.65 -23.94 3.13
C ARG A 467 -25.73 -22.60 2.38
N LEU A 468 -24.59 -21.93 2.19
CA LEU A 468 -24.50 -20.70 1.41
C LEU A 468 -24.78 -20.93 -0.08
N ALA A 469 -24.30 -22.05 -0.66
CA ALA A 469 -24.56 -22.41 -2.05
C ALA A 469 -26.05 -22.72 -2.29
N ASP A 470 -26.67 -23.49 -1.39
CA ASP A 470 -28.09 -23.82 -1.46
C ASP A 470 -28.97 -22.57 -1.29
N GLU A 471 -28.61 -21.66 -0.38
CA GLU A 471 -29.32 -20.40 -0.21
C GLU A 471 -29.16 -19.50 -1.42
N THR A 472 -27.95 -19.36 -1.95
CA THR A 472 -27.68 -18.60 -3.19
C THR A 472 -28.51 -19.15 -4.35
N ALA A 473 -28.60 -20.48 -4.50
CA ALA A 473 -29.44 -21.13 -5.51
C ALA A 473 -30.95 -20.82 -5.31
N ARG A 474 -31.47 -20.96 -4.08
CA ARG A 474 -32.87 -20.57 -3.76
C ARG A 474 -33.17 -19.10 -4.04
N ARG A 475 -32.18 -18.20 -3.89
CA ARG A 475 -32.34 -16.77 -4.17
C ARG A 475 -32.32 -16.49 -5.67
N ILE A 476 -31.51 -17.17 -6.48
CA ILE A 476 -31.46 -17.04 -7.96
C ILE A 476 -32.83 -17.25 -8.61
N GLU A 477 -33.60 -18.24 -8.14
CA GLU A 477 -34.96 -18.51 -8.64
C GLU A 477 -35.89 -17.28 -8.56
N LYS A 478 -35.72 -16.46 -7.51
CA LYS A 478 -36.57 -15.31 -7.18
C LYS A 478 -35.85 -13.96 -7.35
N ALA A 479 -34.64 -13.97 -7.87
CA ALA A 479 -33.83 -12.77 -8.04
C ALA A 479 -34.32 -11.93 -9.23
N PRO A 480 -34.28 -10.59 -9.12
CA PRO A 480 -34.65 -9.69 -10.23
C PRO A 480 -33.60 -9.74 -11.36
N GLU A 481 -34.04 -9.46 -12.59
CA GLU A 481 -33.14 -9.25 -13.74
C GLU A 481 -32.58 -7.82 -13.76
N GLU A 482 -33.27 -6.89 -13.12
CA GLU A 482 -32.89 -5.50 -13.00
C GLU A 482 -31.60 -5.36 -12.18
N ILE A 483 -30.55 -4.85 -12.82
CA ILE A 483 -29.23 -4.70 -12.18
C ILE A 483 -29.10 -3.43 -11.33
N GLY A 484 -29.88 -2.38 -11.60
CA GLY A 484 -29.83 -1.10 -10.89
C GLY A 484 -30.27 -1.14 -9.43
N LEU A 485 -29.88 -0.12 -8.66
CA LEU A 485 -30.17 -0.05 -7.22
C LEU A 485 -31.59 0.49 -6.95
N TRP A 486 -32.11 1.32 -7.86
CA TRP A 486 -33.48 1.86 -7.89
C TRP A 486 -34.62 0.83 -7.70
N LYS A 487 -34.38 -0.46 -7.98
CA LYS A 487 -35.36 -1.54 -7.73
C LYS A 487 -35.59 -1.84 -6.25
N VAL A 488 -34.61 -1.51 -5.41
CA VAL A 488 -34.61 -1.78 -3.97
C VAL A 488 -35.38 -0.63 -3.27
N PRO A 489 -36.23 -0.90 -2.27
CA PRO A 489 -36.88 0.17 -1.51
C PRO A 489 -35.84 1.13 -0.88
N GLY A 490 -35.94 2.43 -1.19
CA GLY A 490 -34.93 3.43 -0.79
C GLY A 490 -33.65 3.46 -1.65
N GLY A 491 -33.62 2.69 -2.76
CA GLY A 491 -32.44 2.51 -3.60
C GLY A 491 -31.91 3.78 -4.27
N ASP A 492 -32.79 4.70 -4.68
CA ASP A 492 -32.39 5.99 -5.27
C ASP A 492 -31.69 6.89 -4.24
N GLU A 493 -32.18 6.91 -2.99
CA GLU A 493 -31.57 7.64 -1.88
C GLU A 493 -30.24 7.02 -1.45
N TYR A 494 -30.18 5.68 -1.42
CA TYR A 494 -28.97 4.95 -1.12
C TYR A 494 -27.90 5.17 -2.20
N TYR A 495 -28.28 5.18 -3.49
CA TYR A 495 -27.35 5.43 -4.58
C TYR A 495 -26.74 6.84 -4.51
N ARG A 496 -27.55 7.88 -4.23
CA ARG A 496 -27.03 9.24 -4.03
C ARG A 496 -26.13 9.35 -2.79
N ALA A 497 -26.46 8.66 -1.70
CA ALA A 497 -25.60 8.61 -0.52
C ALA A 497 -24.26 7.90 -0.81
N LEU A 498 -24.27 6.81 -1.58
CA LEU A 498 -23.06 6.12 -2.03
C LEU A 498 -22.20 7.00 -2.95
N LEU A 499 -22.80 7.70 -3.92
CA LEU A 499 -22.08 8.66 -4.77
C LEU A 499 -21.41 9.74 -3.91
N ALA A 500 -22.14 10.39 -3.01
CA ALA A 500 -21.61 11.45 -2.17
C ALA A 500 -20.46 10.98 -1.26
N ALA A 501 -20.58 9.79 -0.65
CA ALA A 501 -19.53 9.22 0.19
C ALA A 501 -18.29 8.77 -0.62
N LYS A 502 -18.50 8.07 -1.74
CA LYS A 502 -17.40 7.45 -2.52
C LYS A 502 -16.66 8.43 -3.42
N THR A 503 -17.38 9.33 -4.09
CA THR A 503 -16.76 10.42 -4.86
C THR A 503 -16.21 11.50 -3.95
N THR A 504 -16.70 11.59 -2.71
CA THR A 504 -16.50 12.67 -1.75
C THR A 504 -17.04 14.05 -2.19
N THR A 505 -17.79 14.11 -3.31
CA THR A 505 -18.36 15.34 -3.90
C THR A 505 -19.88 15.45 -3.67
N GLY A 506 -20.46 16.61 -4.03
CA GLY A 506 -21.91 16.83 -4.07
C GLY A 506 -22.58 16.54 -5.43
N LEU A 507 -21.87 15.91 -6.38
CA LEU A 507 -22.35 15.72 -7.75
C LEU A 507 -23.59 14.82 -7.85
N ALA A 508 -24.58 15.24 -8.64
CA ALA A 508 -25.75 14.44 -8.96
C ALA A 508 -25.42 13.32 -9.99
N PRO A 509 -26.23 12.24 -10.05
CA PRO A 509 -26.07 11.18 -11.06
C PRO A 509 -26.02 11.71 -12.50
N ASP A 510 -26.89 12.68 -12.82
CA ASP A 510 -26.95 13.33 -14.14
C ASP A 510 -25.64 14.06 -14.50
N GLU A 511 -25.05 14.79 -13.56
CA GLU A 511 -23.79 15.50 -13.79
C GLU A 511 -22.65 14.52 -14.06
N ILE A 512 -22.57 13.44 -13.28
CA ILE A 512 -21.58 12.37 -13.48
C ILE A 512 -21.79 11.65 -14.84
N HIS A 513 -23.04 11.46 -15.25
CA HIS A 513 -23.38 10.86 -16.56
C HIS A 513 -22.85 11.72 -17.72
N GLU A 514 -23.16 13.02 -17.71
CA GLU A 514 -22.74 13.95 -18.77
C GLU A 514 -21.21 14.19 -18.75
N MET A 515 -20.58 14.23 -17.56
CA MET A 515 -19.11 14.24 -17.44
C MET A 515 -18.48 13.04 -18.15
N GLY A 516 -19.05 11.84 -18.00
CA GLY A 516 -18.57 10.64 -18.68
C GLY A 516 -18.73 10.70 -20.20
N LEU A 517 -19.87 11.19 -20.69
CA LEU A 517 -20.13 11.35 -22.13
C LEU A 517 -19.18 12.38 -22.77
N ALA A 518 -18.96 13.52 -22.12
CA ALA A 518 -18.02 14.54 -22.58
C ALA A 518 -16.56 14.02 -22.60
N ALA A 519 -16.16 13.28 -21.56
CA ALA A 519 -14.84 12.66 -21.49
C ALA A 519 -14.62 11.64 -22.61
N LEU A 520 -15.59 10.75 -22.86
CA LEU A 520 -15.55 9.77 -23.94
C LEU A 520 -15.36 10.43 -25.31
N ALA A 521 -16.11 11.49 -25.61
CA ALA A 521 -15.99 12.22 -26.87
C ALA A 521 -14.57 12.78 -27.08
N ARG A 522 -13.95 13.36 -26.03
CA ARG A 522 -12.55 13.82 -26.07
C ARG A 522 -11.58 12.65 -26.32
N ILE A 523 -11.70 11.58 -25.54
CA ILE A 523 -10.74 10.46 -25.59
C ILE A 523 -10.84 9.74 -26.95
N HIS A 524 -12.03 9.56 -27.52
CA HIS A 524 -12.19 9.00 -28.86
C HIS A 524 -11.53 9.87 -29.93
N ALA A 525 -11.59 11.20 -29.81
CA ALA A 525 -10.85 12.10 -30.68
C ALA A 525 -9.33 11.98 -30.50
N GLU A 526 -8.82 11.91 -29.26
CA GLU A 526 -7.39 11.68 -28.98
C GLU A 526 -6.89 10.33 -29.55
N ILE A 527 -7.69 9.25 -29.46
CA ILE A 527 -7.37 7.95 -30.07
C ILE A 527 -7.28 8.05 -31.59
N VAL A 528 -8.24 8.70 -32.25
CA VAL A 528 -8.22 8.87 -33.72
C VAL A 528 -7.04 9.75 -34.15
N GLU A 529 -6.72 10.82 -33.40
CA GLU A 529 -5.56 11.66 -33.68
C GLU A 529 -4.25 10.88 -33.54
N ALA A 530 -4.05 10.16 -32.42
CA ALA A 530 -2.88 9.32 -32.19
C ALA A 530 -2.74 8.24 -33.26
N GLY A 531 -3.85 7.60 -33.63
CA GLY A 531 -3.92 6.64 -34.74
C GLY A 531 -3.46 7.25 -36.07
N SER A 532 -3.94 8.45 -36.41
CA SER A 532 -3.64 9.12 -37.69
C SER A 532 -2.16 9.41 -37.95
N ARG A 533 -1.33 9.40 -36.90
CA ARG A 533 0.14 9.52 -36.98
C ARG A 533 0.79 8.26 -37.58
N THR A 534 0.07 7.14 -37.59
CA THR A 534 0.44 5.89 -38.27
C THR A 534 -0.39 5.75 -39.54
N GLU A 535 0.25 5.75 -40.72
CA GLU A 535 -0.46 5.75 -42.02
C GLU A 535 -1.48 4.61 -42.18
N ARG A 536 -1.22 3.45 -41.55
CA ARG A 536 -2.11 2.28 -41.54
C ARG A 536 -3.47 2.51 -40.84
N PHE A 537 -3.56 3.55 -39.99
CA PHE A 537 -4.75 3.85 -39.19
C PHE A 537 -5.43 5.18 -39.59
N ARG A 538 -4.99 5.81 -40.69
CA ARG A 538 -5.57 7.07 -41.18
C ARG A 538 -7.02 6.86 -41.63
N GLY A 539 -7.95 7.56 -40.98
CA GLY A 539 -9.38 7.50 -41.29
C GLY A 539 -10.18 6.43 -40.53
N ASP A 540 -9.53 5.69 -39.62
CA ASP A 540 -10.17 4.73 -38.73
C ASP A 540 -11.03 5.40 -37.66
N THR A 541 -12.05 4.68 -37.18
CA THR A 541 -12.72 4.98 -35.90
C THR A 541 -11.84 4.61 -34.70
N ALA A 542 -12.14 5.18 -33.52
CA ALA A 542 -11.38 4.88 -32.29
C ALA A 542 -11.32 3.37 -31.97
N ALA A 543 -12.40 2.62 -32.23
CA ALA A 543 -12.46 1.17 -32.06
C ALA A 543 -11.53 0.42 -33.03
N GLU A 544 -11.41 0.88 -34.28
CA GLU A 544 -10.50 0.29 -35.26
C GLU A 544 -9.04 0.60 -34.95
N VAL A 545 -8.72 1.83 -34.51
CA VAL A 545 -7.38 2.21 -34.04
C VAL A 545 -6.95 1.32 -32.87
N VAL A 546 -7.78 1.20 -31.82
CA VAL A 546 -7.51 0.35 -30.66
C VAL A 546 -7.36 -1.12 -31.08
N GLY A 547 -8.28 -1.65 -31.90
CA GLY A 547 -8.21 -3.03 -32.37
C GLY A 547 -6.94 -3.34 -33.15
N LYS A 548 -6.51 -2.43 -34.03
CA LYS A 548 -5.26 -2.57 -34.80
C LYS A 548 -4.01 -2.43 -33.91
N ALA A 549 -4.00 -1.50 -32.95
CA ALA A 549 -2.88 -1.30 -32.02
C ALA A 549 -2.67 -2.51 -31.09
N PHE A 550 -3.74 -2.99 -30.44
CA PHE A 550 -3.68 -4.20 -29.60
C PHE A 550 -3.32 -5.44 -30.42
N GLY A 551 -3.82 -5.54 -31.67
CA GLY A 551 -3.46 -6.61 -32.59
C GLY A 551 -2.00 -6.59 -33.03
N ALA A 552 -1.40 -5.39 -33.19
CA ALA A 552 0.01 -5.23 -33.56
C ALA A 552 0.96 -5.47 -32.36
N ALA A 553 0.60 -5.00 -31.16
CA ALA A 553 1.36 -5.21 -29.94
C ALA A 553 1.37 -6.68 -29.48
N GLY A 554 0.26 -7.39 -29.74
CA GLY A 554 0.11 -8.81 -29.41
C GLY A 554 -0.05 -9.08 -27.91
N ALA A 555 -0.26 -10.36 -27.58
CA ALA A 555 -0.41 -10.83 -26.21
C ALA A 555 0.66 -11.85 -25.83
N VAL A 556 1.01 -11.86 -24.54
CA VAL A 556 2.01 -12.73 -23.93
C VAL A 556 1.39 -13.69 -22.92
N GLY A 557 2.07 -14.79 -22.58
CA GLY A 557 1.64 -15.70 -21.52
C GLY A 557 1.76 -15.09 -20.12
N ALA A 558 1.18 -15.74 -19.11
CA ALA A 558 1.20 -15.23 -17.72
C ALA A 558 2.62 -15.12 -17.12
N GLY A 559 3.54 -16.02 -17.49
CA GLY A 559 4.95 -15.96 -17.08
C GLY A 559 5.68 -14.76 -17.69
N ASP A 560 5.68 -14.68 -19.01
CA ASP A 560 6.23 -13.55 -19.79
C ASP A 560 5.63 -12.19 -19.37
N ALA A 561 4.34 -12.15 -19.00
CA ALA A 561 3.69 -10.95 -18.48
C ALA A 561 4.33 -10.51 -17.15
N LEU A 562 4.54 -11.46 -16.22
CA LEU A 562 5.14 -11.20 -14.91
C LEU A 562 6.57 -10.66 -15.03
N GLU A 563 7.36 -11.17 -15.96
CA GLU A 563 8.71 -10.64 -16.26
C GLU A 563 8.63 -9.27 -16.93
N GLY A 564 7.77 -9.10 -17.94
CA GLY A 564 7.59 -7.81 -18.62
C GLY A 564 7.13 -6.68 -17.68
N TYR A 565 6.33 -6.98 -16.65
CA TYR A 565 6.01 -5.98 -15.61
C TYR A 565 7.22 -5.61 -14.73
N ARG A 566 8.16 -6.53 -14.48
CA ARG A 566 9.38 -6.22 -13.71
C ARG A 566 10.34 -5.32 -14.50
N ASP A 567 10.45 -5.55 -15.81
CA ASP A 567 11.24 -4.69 -16.70
C ASP A 567 10.65 -3.28 -16.78
N LEU A 568 9.33 -3.18 -16.96
CA LEU A 568 8.59 -1.91 -16.99
C LEU A 568 8.69 -1.14 -15.66
N LEU A 569 8.72 -1.81 -14.51
CA LEU A 569 8.85 -1.17 -13.19
C LEU A 569 10.14 -0.35 -13.08
N ALA A 570 11.29 -0.89 -13.49
CA ALA A 570 12.57 -0.18 -13.37
C ALA A 570 12.60 1.12 -14.21
N ALA A 571 12.00 1.09 -15.42
CA ALA A 571 11.85 2.27 -16.26
C ALA A 571 10.87 3.29 -15.66
N ALA A 572 9.78 2.80 -15.05
CA ALA A 572 8.79 3.64 -14.39
C ALA A 572 9.38 4.36 -13.15
N GLU A 573 10.14 3.66 -12.30
CA GLU A 573 10.83 4.28 -11.16
C GLU A 573 11.81 5.37 -11.60
N ALA A 574 12.65 5.07 -12.60
CA ALA A 574 13.68 6.00 -13.07
C ALA A 574 13.08 7.32 -13.59
N ARG A 575 11.92 7.25 -14.26
CA ARG A 575 11.19 8.43 -14.75
C ARG A 575 10.36 9.11 -13.66
N ALA A 576 9.84 8.36 -12.69
CA ALA A 576 9.06 8.93 -11.59
C ALA A 576 9.92 9.73 -10.59
N ARG A 577 11.11 9.23 -10.21
CA ARG A 577 11.92 9.82 -9.11
C ARG A 577 12.13 11.35 -9.19
N PRO A 578 12.44 11.98 -10.35
CA PRO A 578 12.57 13.45 -10.44
C PRO A 578 11.27 14.23 -10.19
N LEU A 579 10.10 13.59 -10.33
CA LEU A 579 8.78 14.20 -10.20
C LEU A 579 8.25 14.18 -8.76
N PHE A 580 8.87 13.37 -7.88
CA PHE A 580 8.45 13.15 -6.50
C PHE A 580 9.66 13.35 -5.58
N PRO A 581 9.84 14.56 -5.01
CA PRO A 581 11.04 14.87 -4.22
C PRO A 581 11.13 14.04 -2.94
N ASP A 582 9.99 13.55 -2.45
CA ASP A 582 9.85 12.73 -1.25
C ASP A 582 9.43 11.29 -1.61
N TYR A 583 10.13 10.71 -2.59
CA TYR A 583 9.86 9.35 -3.08
C TYR A 583 9.97 8.33 -1.94
N PRO A 584 8.96 7.45 -1.73
CA PRO A 584 8.95 6.54 -0.60
C PRO A 584 10.04 5.46 -0.69
N ALA A 585 10.66 5.13 0.44
CA ALA A 585 11.72 4.13 0.53
C ALA A 585 11.21 2.67 0.52
N ALA A 586 9.92 2.45 0.78
CA ALA A 586 9.33 1.12 0.77
C ALA A 586 9.33 0.54 -0.66
N PRO A 587 9.75 -0.72 -0.88
CA PRO A 587 9.76 -1.33 -2.21
C PRO A 587 8.38 -1.87 -2.61
N VAL A 588 8.19 -2.12 -3.91
CA VAL A 588 7.06 -2.87 -4.45
C VAL A 588 7.50 -4.20 -5.06
N GLY A 589 6.84 -5.28 -4.65
CA GLY A 589 6.95 -6.60 -5.26
C GLY A 589 5.99 -6.78 -6.43
N ILE A 590 6.30 -7.70 -7.33
CA ILE A 590 5.36 -8.16 -8.37
C ILE A 590 5.25 -9.69 -8.32
N ALA A 591 4.04 -10.18 -8.06
CA ALA A 591 3.72 -11.59 -7.83
C ALA A 591 2.49 -12.04 -8.65
N ALA A 592 2.24 -13.34 -8.71
CA ALA A 592 1.07 -13.90 -9.40
C ALA A 592 -0.02 -14.35 -8.41
N ALA A 593 -1.30 -14.15 -8.75
CA ALA A 593 -2.46 -14.59 -7.97
C ALA A 593 -3.62 -15.06 -8.88
N PRO A 594 -4.63 -15.79 -8.37
CA PRO A 594 -5.74 -16.33 -9.18
C PRO A 594 -6.57 -15.27 -9.92
N GLN A 595 -6.60 -14.06 -9.37
CA GLN A 595 -7.01 -12.83 -10.05
C GLN A 595 -5.82 -11.84 -9.98
N GLY A 596 -5.79 -10.83 -10.83
CA GLY A 596 -4.72 -9.82 -10.80
C GLY A 596 -5.09 -8.59 -11.62
N GLY A 597 -4.14 -7.66 -11.70
CA GLY A 597 -4.38 -6.27 -12.07
C GLY A 597 -4.57 -5.34 -10.87
N TYR A 598 -4.24 -5.76 -9.64
CA TYR A 598 -4.48 -4.99 -8.42
C TYR A 598 -3.23 -4.88 -7.54
N TYR A 599 -3.11 -3.74 -6.86
CA TYR A 599 -2.15 -3.48 -5.80
C TYR A 599 -2.70 -3.88 -4.43
N GLN A 600 -1.83 -4.52 -3.65
CA GLN A 600 -1.99 -4.75 -2.22
C GLN A 600 -0.92 -3.93 -1.48
N PRO A 601 -1.32 -2.87 -0.75
CA PRO A 601 -0.48 -2.19 0.23
C PRO A 601 0.30 -3.13 1.14
N GLY A 602 1.52 -2.73 1.49
CA GLY A 602 2.29 -3.35 2.56
C GLY A 602 1.74 -2.97 3.93
N ALA A 603 2.18 -3.68 4.96
CA ALA A 603 1.81 -3.37 6.34
C ALA A 603 2.34 -1.99 6.77
N ILE A 604 1.58 -1.28 7.60
CA ILE A 604 1.89 0.07 8.09
C ILE A 604 3.09 0.06 9.05
N ASP A 605 3.35 -1.07 9.70
CA ASP A 605 4.54 -1.33 10.52
C ASP A 605 5.80 -1.68 9.70
N GLY A 606 5.69 -1.79 8.37
CA GLY A 606 6.77 -2.17 7.46
C GLY A 606 7.10 -3.66 7.42
N SER A 607 6.35 -4.53 8.12
CA SER A 607 6.61 -5.97 8.22
C SER A 607 6.38 -6.77 6.93
N THR A 608 5.72 -6.17 5.94
CA THR A 608 5.53 -6.68 4.57
C THR A 608 5.58 -5.53 3.56
N PRO A 609 6.24 -5.71 2.39
CA PRO A 609 6.20 -4.74 1.31
C PRO A 609 4.86 -4.79 0.57
N GLY A 610 4.53 -3.73 -0.17
CA GLY A 610 3.38 -3.76 -1.06
C GLY A 610 3.64 -4.61 -2.30
N VAL A 611 2.58 -5.20 -2.87
CA VAL A 611 2.67 -6.14 -3.98
C VAL A 611 1.65 -5.82 -5.06
N PHE A 612 2.10 -5.67 -6.31
CA PHE A 612 1.26 -5.71 -7.49
C PHE A 612 1.04 -7.18 -7.90
N TYR A 613 -0.22 -7.62 -7.90
CA TYR A 613 -0.60 -8.98 -8.27
C TYR A 613 -1.05 -9.07 -9.72
N VAL A 614 -0.40 -9.94 -10.48
CA VAL A 614 -0.70 -10.28 -11.88
C VAL A 614 -1.50 -11.58 -11.93
N ALA A 615 -2.45 -11.70 -12.87
CA ALA A 615 -3.31 -12.87 -12.96
C ALA A 615 -2.54 -14.11 -13.45
N SER A 616 -2.46 -15.17 -12.62
CA SER A 616 -1.65 -16.36 -12.88
C SER A 616 -2.13 -17.22 -14.06
N GLY A 617 -3.44 -17.14 -14.38
CA GLY A 617 -4.07 -17.90 -15.47
C GLY A 617 -4.33 -17.11 -16.76
N ALA A 618 -4.03 -15.81 -16.78
CA ALA A 618 -4.33 -14.94 -17.93
C ALA A 618 -3.04 -14.38 -18.53
N GLY A 619 -2.99 -14.33 -19.86
CA GLY A 619 -2.00 -13.53 -20.57
C GLY A 619 -2.32 -12.04 -20.49
N ALA A 620 -1.36 -11.19 -20.88
CA ALA A 620 -1.53 -9.75 -20.99
C ALA A 620 -1.31 -9.29 -22.45
N ASN A 621 -2.04 -8.26 -22.90
CA ASN A 621 -1.70 -7.59 -24.17
C ASN A 621 -0.64 -6.52 -23.90
N ARG A 622 0.44 -6.49 -24.70
CA ARG A 622 1.58 -5.59 -24.46
C ARG A 622 1.18 -4.12 -24.44
N ALA A 623 0.21 -3.69 -25.27
CA ALA A 623 -0.31 -2.32 -25.26
C ALA A 623 -0.93 -1.91 -23.91
N GLY A 624 -1.55 -2.85 -23.19
CA GLY A 624 -2.19 -2.57 -21.89
C GLY A 624 -1.25 -2.67 -20.70
N MET A 625 -0.03 -3.21 -20.85
CA MET A 625 0.86 -3.47 -19.71
C MET A 625 1.42 -2.17 -19.07
N PRO A 626 1.96 -1.18 -19.80
CA PRO A 626 2.58 -0.01 -19.15
C PRO A 626 1.58 0.83 -18.36
N THR A 627 0.37 1.05 -18.89
CA THR A 627 -0.66 1.85 -18.21
C THR A 627 -1.11 1.19 -16.90
N LEU A 628 -1.35 -0.13 -16.92
CA LEU A 628 -1.70 -0.88 -15.71
C LEU A 628 -0.56 -0.89 -14.68
N LEU A 629 0.70 -0.97 -15.14
CA LEU A 629 1.86 -0.87 -14.25
C LEU A 629 1.93 0.50 -13.57
N HIS A 630 1.78 1.60 -14.32
CA HIS A 630 1.79 2.94 -13.75
C HIS A 630 0.65 3.17 -12.76
N HIS A 631 -0.52 2.59 -13.02
CA HIS A 631 -1.68 2.61 -12.13
C HIS A 631 -1.42 1.87 -10.80
N GLU A 632 -0.98 0.61 -10.86
CA GLU A 632 -0.83 -0.25 -9.67
C GLU A 632 0.48 -0.05 -8.91
N THR A 633 1.52 0.49 -9.55
CA THR A 633 2.84 0.67 -8.93
C THR A 633 3.22 2.15 -8.88
N VAL A 634 4.13 2.58 -9.75
CA VAL A 634 4.76 3.89 -9.71
C VAL A 634 4.46 4.66 -11.01
N PRO A 635 4.00 5.90 -10.93
CA PRO A 635 3.77 6.71 -9.72
C PRO A 635 2.36 6.58 -9.10
N GLY A 636 1.58 5.54 -9.44
CA GLY A 636 0.21 5.31 -8.94
C GLY A 636 0.12 4.78 -7.50
N HIS A 637 -0.66 3.70 -7.31
CA HIS A 637 -1.09 3.20 -5.99
C HIS A 637 0.05 2.91 -5.02
N HIS A 638 1.14 2.28 -5.46
CA HIS A 638 2.26 2.01 -4.57
C HIS A 638 2.89 3.32 -4.05
N LEU A 639 3.19 4.26 -4.94
CA LEU A 639 3.83 5.52 -4.55
C LEU A 639 2.93 6.29 -3.57
N GLN A 640 1.65 6.48 -3.90
CA GLN A 640 0.72 7.24 -3.06
C GLN A 640 0.49 6.61 -1.68
N ILE A 641 0.30 5.29 -1.61
CA ILE A 641 0.02 4.61 -0.35
C ILE A 641 1.29 4.46 0.49
N ALA A 642 2.45 4.16 -0.12
CA ALA A 642 3.72 4.11 0.60
C ALA A 642 4.16 5.49 1.12
N SER A 643 3.96 6.56 0.34
CA SER A 643 4.11 7.94 0.81
C SER A 643 3.21 8.21 2.01
N SER A 644 1.92 7.83 1.95
CA SER A 644 0.96 8.02 3.05
C SER A 644 1.35 7.26 4.33
N ALA A 645 1.88 6.04 4.20
CA ALA A 645 2.35 5.23 5.32
C ALA A 645 3.58 5.85 6.01
N ALA A 646 4.46 6.52 5.26
CA ALA A 646 5.67 7.17 5.75
C ALA A 646 5.43 8.52 6.48
N LEU A 647 4.23 9.11 6.37
CA LEU A 647 3.91 10.39 7.03
C LEU A 647 3.89 10.29 8.56
N ASP A 648 4.18 11.39 9.25
CA ASP A 648 3.94 11.53 10.69
C ASP A 648 2.47 11.87 10.96
N LEU A 649 1.61 10.87 10.77
CA LEU A 649 0.17 10.93 11.01
C LEU A 649 -0.21 10.01 12.18
N PRO A 650 -1.27 10.35 12.94
CA PRO A 650 -1.94 9.40 13.82
C PRO A 650 -2.24 8.09 13.08
N VAL A 651 -2.17 6.93 13.74
CA VAL A 651 -2.47 5.64 13.09
C VAL A 651 -3.89 5.64 12.52
N ALA A 652 -4.85 6.23 13.26
CA ALA A 652 -6.22 6.47 12.80
C ALA A 652 -6.30 7.20 11.44
N ARG A 653 -5.35 8.11 11.15
CA ARG A 653 -5.30 8.84 9.87
C ARG A 653 -4.72 8.01 8.74
N LYS A 654 -3.75 7.14 9.02
CA LYS A 654 -3.19 6.16 8.05
C LYS A 654 -4.20 5.07 7.69
N LEU A 655 -5.20 4.82 8.54
CA LEU A 655 -6.31 3.90 8.31
C LEU A 655 -7.44 4.44 7.41
N LEU A 656 -7.50 5.76 7.17
CA LEU A 656 -8.58 6.34 6.36
C LEU A 656 -8.38 6.04 4.86
N TYR A 657 -9.50 5.82 4.16
CA TYR A 657 -9.50 5.57 2.74
C TYR A 657 -10.62 6.32 2.02
N PHE A 658 -10.25 7.09 1.00
CA PHE A 658 -11.17 7.84 0.16
C PHE A 658 -11.00 7.35 -1.28
N GLU A 659 -11.96 6.57 -1.76
CA GLU A 659 -11.87 5.88 -3.05
C GLU A 659 -11.53 6.82 -4.20
N ALA A 660 -12.15 8.00 -4.29
CA ALA A 660 -11.88 8.94 -5.38
C ALA A 660 -10.51 9.65 -5.26
N TYR A 661 -9.95 9.83 -4.06
CA TYR A 661 -8.59 10.34 -3.91
C TYR A 661 -7.57 9.30 -4.44
N VAL A 662 -7.71 8.04 -4.03
CA VAL A 662 -6.76 6.97 -4.37
C VAL A 662 -6.88 6.53 -5.84
N GLU A 663 -8.09 6.23 -6.30
CA GLU A 663 -8.33 5.80 -7.68
C GLU A 663 -8.15 6.95 -8.69
N GLY A 664 -8.44 8.18 -8.26
CA GLY A 664 -8.16 9.40 -9.02
C GLY A 664 -6.67 9.66 -9.16
N TRP A 665 -5.89 9.44 -8.10
CA TRP A 665 -4.43 9.55 -8.15
C TRP A 665 -3.81 8.54 -9.12
N ALA A 666 -4.21 7.27 -9.07
CA ALA A 666 -3.65 6.26 -9.95
C ALA A 666 -3.96 6.50 -11.44
N LEU A 667 -5.17 7.00 -11.76
CA LEU A 667 -5.51 7.42 -13.12
C LEU A 667 -4.81 8.73 -13.54
N TYR A 668 -4.56 9.64 -12.59
CA TYR A 668 -3.68 10.80 -12.80
C TYR A 668 -2.24 10.39 -13.13
N ALA A 669 -1.70 9.39 -12.42
CA ALA A 669 -0.38 8.82 -12.66
C ALA A 669 -0.23 8.20 -14.07
N GLU A 670 -1.27 7.53 -14.59
CA GLU A 670 -1.29 7.04 -15.97
C GLU A 670 -1.12 8.19 -17.00
N ARG A 671 -1.82 9.32 -16.80
CA ARG A 671 -1.71 10.49 -17.68
C ARG A 671 -0.35 11.21 -17.52
N LEU A 672 0.11 11.39 -16.28
CA LEU A 672 1.40 12.00 -15.95
C LEU A 672 2.55 11.28 -16.67
N MET A 673 2.59 9.94 -16.63
CA MET A 673 3.68 9.20 -17.26
C MET A 673 3.71 9.36 -18.78
N ALA A 674 2.56 9.60 -19.43
CA ALA A 674 2.52 9.93 -20.85
C ALA A 674 3.01 11.36 -21.16
N GLU A 675 2.62 12.33 -20.33
CA GLU A 675 3.12 13.72 -20.43
C GLU A 675 4.65 13.77 -20.24
N GLU A 676 5.19 12.90 -19.39
CA GLU A 676 6.63 12.73 -19.12
C GLU A 676 7.33 11.77 -20.10
N GLY A 677 6.67 11.38 -21.20
CA GLY A 677 7.27 10.67 -22.33
C GLY A 677 7.51 9.17 -22.13
N ALA A 678 6.79 8.49 -21.23
CA ALA A 678 6.91 7.03 -21.05
C ALA A 678 6.57 6.21 -22.31
N TYR A 679 5.74 6.76 -23.20
CA TYR A 679 5.27 6.10 -24.42
C TYR A 679 5.89 6.66 -25.72
N ALA A 680 6.95 7.48 -25.63
CA ALA A 680 7.55 8.13 -26.80
C ALA A 680 7.96 7.13 -27.91
N ASP A 681 8.47 5.96 -27.50
CA ASP A 681 8.87 4.86 -28.39
C ASP A 681 7.84 3.70 -28.39
N ASP A 682 6.67 3.86 -27.74
CA ASP A 682 5.59 2.86 -27.71
C ASP A 682 4.20 3.47 -28.04
N PRO A 683 3.92 3.75 -29.33
CA PRO A 683 2.62 4.27 -29.76
C PRO A 683 1.45 3.32 -29.49
N ALA A 684 1.71 2.01 -29.43
CA ALA A 684 0.67 1.03 -29.10
C ALA A 684 0.31 1.08 -27.62
N GLY A 685 1.30 1.28 -26.74
CA GLY A 685 1.11 1.55 -25.31
C GLY A 685 0.33 2.83 -25.03
N ASP A 686 0.56 3.93 -25.76
CA ASP A 686 -0.22 5.16 -25.57
C ASP A 686 -1.69 4.98 -26.03
N ILE A 687 -1.93 4.25 -27.11
CA ILE A 687 -3.30 3.84 -27.50
C ILE A 687 -3.92 2.91 -26.43
N GLY A 688 -3.11 2.05 -25.79
CA GLY A 688 -3.51 1.25 -24.63
C GLY A 688 -3.90 2.09 -23.42
N ARG A 689 -3.13 3.15 -23.11
CA ARG A 689 -3.44 4.13 -22.08
C ARG A 689 -4.72 4.93 -22.40
N LEU A 690 -4.91 5.38 -23.64
CA LEU A 690 -6.14 6.06 -24.05
C LEU A 690 -7.37 5.13 -24.00
N GLN A 691 -7.23 3.86 -24.39
CA GLN A 691 -8.27 2.85 -24.22
C GLN A 691 -8.60 2.65 -22.73
N ALA A 692 -7.57 2.52 -21.89
CA ALA A 692 -7.71 2.44 -20.44
C ALA A 692 -8.42 3.66 -19.85
N GLU A 693 -8.14 4.87 -20.35
CA GLU A 693 -8.81 6.13 -19.97
C GLU A 693 -10.28 6.14 -20.42
N ALA A 694 -10.58 5.75 -21.67
CA ALA A 694 -11.94 5.64 -22.20
C ALA A 694 -12.78 4.64 -21.40
N PHE A 695 -12.19 3.52 -20.99
CA PHE A 695 -12.81 2.56 -20.10
C PHE A 695 -13.19 3.15 -18.74
N ARG A 696 -12.32 3.95 -18.09
CA ARG A 696 -12.68 4.63 -16.83
C ARG A 696 -13.69 5.77 -17.04
N ALA A 697 -13.70 6.44 -18.19
CA ALA A 697 -14.74 7.41 -18.52
C ALA A 697 -16.12 6.74 -18.72
N ALA A 698 -16.16 5.59 -19.41
CA ALA A 698 -17.38 4.80 -19.61
C ALA A 698 -18.00 4.31 -18.30
N ARG A 699 -17.19 4.06 -17.25
CA ARG A 699 -17.68 3.74 -15.91
C ARG A 699 -18.64 4.77 -15.35
N LEU A 700 -18.37 6.07 -15.55
CA LEU A 700 -19.27 7.13 -15.09
C LEU A 700 -20.67 6.99 -15.68
N VAL A 701 -20.71 6.82 -17.01
CA VAL A 701 -21.95 6.74 -17.79
C VAL A 701 -22.71 5.45 -17.49
N VAL A 702 -22.00 4.33 -17.28
CA VAL A 702 -22.61 3.02 -17.09
C VAL A 702 -23.08 2.78 -15.65
N ASP A 703 -22.34 3.24 -14.63
CA ASP A 703 -22.78 3.17 -13.23
C ASP A 703 -24.06 4.00 -13.03
N THR A 704 -24.04 5.28 -13.40
CA THR A 704 -25.24 6.15 -13.41
C THR A 704 -26.32 5.63 -14.35
N GLY A 705 -25.91 5.06 -15.49
CA GLY A 705 -26.77 4.38 -16.46
C GLY A 705 -27.59 3.27 -15.80
N ILE A 706 -26.94 2.39 -15.05
CA ILE A 706 -27.54 1.25 -14.36
C ILE A 706 -28.40 1.70 -13.18
N HIS A 707 -27.87 2.55 -12.31
CA HIS A 707 -28.44 2.84 -11.00
C HIS A 707 -29.44 4.00 -10.98
N ASP A 708 -29.32 5.00 -11.87
CA ASP A 708 -30.27 6.12 -12.01
C ASP A 708 -31.09 6.00 -13.31
N ARG A 709 -30.43 5.93 -14.48
CA ARG A 709 -31.09 5.86 -15.80
C ARG A 709 -31.74 4.49 -16.12
N ARG A 710 -31.68 3.54 -15.20
CA ARG A 710 -32.33 2.21 -15.23
C ARG A 710 -31.96 1.34 -16.44
N TRP A 711 -30.72 1.43 -16.92
CA TRP A 711 -30.23 0.63 -18.04
C TRP A 711 -30.25 -0.87 -17.72
N SER A 712 -30.58 -1.68 -18.74
CA SER A 712 -30.46 -3.13 -18.66
C SER A 712 -29.01 -3.58 -18.75
N LEU A 713 -28.74 -4.81 -18.29
CA LEU A 713 -27.44 -5.47 -18.46
C LEU A 713 -26.97 -5.49 -19.92
N GLY A 714 -27.88 -5.69 -20.88
CA GLY A 714 -27.56 -5.62 -22.31
C GLY A 714 -27.02 -4.25 -22.71
N ARG A 715 -27.82 -3.20 -22.51
CA ARG A 715 -27.46 -1.81 -22.87
C ARG A 715 -26.15 -1.36 -22.20
N ALA A 716 -25.96 -1.68 -20.93
CA ALA A 716 -24.74 -1.36 -20.20
C ALA A 716 -23.51 -2.06 -20.81
N VAL A 717 -23.63 -3.34 -21.19
CA VAL A 717 -22.53 -4.09 -21.84
C VAL A 717 -22.25 -3.58 -23.25
N ASP A 718 -23.30 -3.28 -24.03
CA ASP A 718 -23.17 -2.74 -25.38
C ASP A 718 -22.41 -1.39 -25.34
N PHE A 719 -22.80 -0.49 -24.41
CA PHE A 719 -22.11 0.78 -24.21
C PHE A 719 -20.63 0.60 -23.78
N MET A 720 -20.31 -0.34 -22.88
CA MET A 720 -18.92 -0.63 -22.49
C MET A 720 -18.07 -1.19 -23.65
N VAL A 721 -18.68 -1.89 -24.60
CA VAL A 721 -18.00 -2.36 -25.83
C VAL A 721 -17.78 -1.21 -26.80
N GLU A 722 -18.82 -0.42 -27.08
CA GLU A 722 -18.81 0.63 -28.11
C GLU A 722 -18.02 1.87 -27.68
N GLN A 723 -18.13 2.27 -26.41
CA GLN A 723 -17.57 3.52 -25.89
C GLN A 723 -16.37 3.29 -24.98
N GLY A 724 -16.42 2.25 -24.13
CA GLY A 724 -15.27 1.81 -23.32
C GLY A 724 -14.22 0.99 -24.10
N LEU A 725 -14.52 0.65 -25.36
CA LEU A 725 -13.63 -0.06 -26.30
C LEU A 725 -13.15 -1.43 -25.76
N LEU A 726 -13.98 -2.08 -24.94
CA LEU A 726 -13.66 -3.38 -24.33
C LEU A 726 -14.12 -4.59 -25.16
N PRO A 727 -13.42 -5.73 -25.07
CA PRO A 727 -13.98 -7.02 -25.46
C PRO A 727 -15.27 -7.33 -24.68
N ARG A 728 -16.31 -7.82 -25.37
CA ARG A 728 -17.65 -8.04 -24.79
C ARG A 728 -17.67 -8.88 -23.50
N GLN A 729 -16.75 -9.82 -23.34
CA GLN A 729 -16.63 -10.63 -22.12
C GLN A 729 -16.13 -9.80 -20.93
N ALA A 730 -15.12 -8.95 -21.13
CA ALA A 730 -14.60 -8.03 -20.11
C ALA A 730 -15.66 -6.97 -19.76
N ALA A 731 -16.31 -6.39 -20.77
CA ALA A 731 -17.45 -5.48 -20.60
C ALA A 731 -18.58 -6.11 -19.74
N ARG A 732 -18.95 -7.37 -19.99
CA ARG A 732 -19.95 -8.09 -19.19
C ARG A 732 -19.51 -8.29 -17.74
N PHE A 733 -18.27 -8.69 -17.50
CA PHE A 733 -17.74 -8.87 -16.14
C PHE A 733 -17.77 -7.55 -15.36
N GLU A 734 -17.29 -6.48 -15.98
CA GLU A 734 -17.25 -5.14 -15.38
C GLU A 734 -18.66 -4.58 -15.10
N VAL A 735 -19.64 -4.76 -16.00
CA VAL A 735 -21.03 -4.36 -15.71
C VAL A 735 -21.64 -5.14 -14.54
N ILE A 736 -21.31 -6.43 -14.38
CA ILE A 736 -21.73 -7.22 -13.23
C ILE A 736 -21.07 -6.71 -11.94
N ARG A 737 -19.79 -6.28 -12.00
CA ARG A 737 -19.11 -5.58 -10.89
C ARG A 737 -19.83 -4.29 -10.52
N TYR A 738 -20.19 -3.43 -11.46
CA TYR A 738 -20.86 -2.15 -11.17
C TYR A 738 -22.24 -2.39 -10.53
N ALA A 739 -23.01 -3.34 -11.08
CA ALA A 739 -24.25 -3.83 -10.46
C ALA A 739 -24.06 -4.40 -9.04
N SER A 740 -22.86 -4.88 -8.71
CA SER A 740 -22.51 -5.42 -7.37
C SER A 740 -22.03 -4.33 -6.40
N LEU A 741 -21.39 -3.27 -6.90
CA LEU A 741 -20.69 -2.24 -6.15
C LEU A 741 -21.11 -0.83 -6.66
N PRO A 742 -22.35 -0.39 -6.41
CA PRO A 742 -22.85 0.87 -6.96
C PRO A 742 -21.97 2.06 -6.55
N ALA A 743 -21.83 3.04 -7.46
CA ALA A 743 -21.02 4.24 -7.32
C ALA A 743 -19.49 4.03 -7.24
N GLN A 744 -18.98 2.83 -6.90
CA GLN A 744 -17.54 2.57 -6.82
C GLN A 744 -16.84 2.79 -8.17
N ALA A 745 -17.51 2.50 -9.27
CA ALA A 745 -16.96 2.69 -10.61
C ALA A 745 -16.76 4.18 -10.97
N THR A 746 -17.47 5.10 -10.29
CA THR A 746 -17.40 6.54 -10.57
C THR A 746 -16.16 7.24 -9.99
N THR A 747 -15.56 6.66 -8.95
CA THR A 747 -14.52 7.30 -8.13
C THR A 747 -13.26 7.59 -8.93
N TYR A 748 -12.83 6.63 -9.76
CA TYR A 748 -11.69 6.72 -10.68
C TYR A 748 -11.67 8.04 -11.46
N TYR A 749 -12.73 8.30 -12.23
CA TYR A 749 -12.72 9.40 -13.20
C TYR A 749 -13.12 10.74 -12.57
N VAL A 750 -13.99 10.74 -11.55
CA VAL A 750 -14.30 11.95 -10.77
C VAL A 750 -13.06 12.45 -10.02
N GLY A 751 -12.32 11.54 -9.38
CA GLY A 751 -11.06 11.86 -8.71
C GLY A 751 -9.99 12.37 -9.66
N PHE A 752 -9.79 11.67 -10.78
CA PHE A 752 -8.85 12.06 -11.83
C PHE A 752 -9.11 13.47 -12.38
N LEU A 753 -10.35 13.78 -12.77
CA LEU A 753 -10.73 15.11 -13.24
C LEU A 753 -10.53 16.18 -12.16
N THR A 754 -10.77 15.85 -10.90
CA THR A 754 -10.56 16.79 -9.78
C THR A 754 -9.08 17.08 -9.58
N ILE A 755 -8.20 16.06 -9.55
CA ILE A 755 -6.75 16.25 -9.41
C ILE A 755 -6.16 16.98 -10.62
N LEU A 756 -6.60 16.67 -11.84
CA LEU A 756 -6.21 17.43 -13.03
C LEU A 756 -6.63 18.89 -12.95
N ARG A 757 -7.89 19.17 -12.58
CA ARG A 757 -8.38 20.54 -12.40
C ARG A 757 -7.55 21.30 -11.36
N LEU A 758 -7.27 20.69 -10.21
CA LEU A 758 -6.43 21.29 -9.18
C LEU A 758 -4.99 21.59 -9.66
N ARG A 759 -4.42 20.72 -10.50
CA ARG A 759 -3.11 20.93 -11.13
C ARG A 759 -3.14 22.10 -12.11
N ASP A 760 -4.15 22.18 -12.96
CA ASP A 760 -4.27 23.23 -13.99
C ASP A 760 -4.69 24.58 -13.39
N ASP A 761 -5.49 24.57 -12.32
CA ASP A 761 -5.77 25.74 -11.48
C ASP A 761 -4.46 26.25 -10.85
N ALA A 762 -3.67 25.38 -10.18
CA ALA A 762 -2.37 25.76 -9.62
C ALA A 762 -1.41 26.30 -10.69
N ARG A 763 -1.33 25.67 -11.86
CA ARG A 763 -0.48 26.09 -12.98
C ARG A 763 -0.87 27.48 -13.50
N ARG A 764 -2.17 27.74 -13.67
CA ARG A 764 -2.68 29.05 -14.10
C ARG A 764 -2.44 30.12 -13.05
N GLU A 765 -2.69 29.81 -11.78
CA GLU A 765 -2.61 30.77 -10.68
C GLU A 765 -1.17 31.12 -10.27
N LEU A 766 -0.22 30.21 -10.44
CA LEU A 766 1.19 30.42 -10.09
C LEU A 766 2.08 30.81 -11.29
N GLY A 767 1.64 30.55 -12.53
CA GLY A 767 2.36 30.91 -13.75
C GLY A 767 3.76 30.28 -13.82
N GLU A 768 4.79 31.09 -14.10
CA GLU A 768 6.21 30.68 -14.03
C GLU A 768 6.63 30.17 -12.64
N GLY A 769 5.83 30.44 -11.61
CA GLY A 769 6.03 29.93 -10.26
C GLY A 769 5.53 28.51 -10.01
N PHE A 770 4.80 27.91 -10.95
CA PHE A 770 4.31 26.54 -10.80
C PHE A 770 5.46 25.52 -10.85
N SER A 771 5.48 24.60 -9.90
CA SER A 771 6.39 23.45 -9.88
C SER A 771 5.58 22.16 -9.76
N LEU A 772 5.72 21.27 -10.74
CA LEU A 772 5.04 19.98 -10.75
C LEU A 772 5.47 19.07 -9.56
N PRO A 773 6.78 18.96 -9.21
CA PRO A 773 7.21 18.34 -7.96
C PRO A 773 6.58 18.93 -6.69
N ALA A 774 6.40 20.27 -6.64
CA ALA A 774 5.77 20.92 -5.48
C ALA A 774 4.26 20.63 -5.40
N PHE A 775 3.56 20.57 -6.54
CA PHE A 775 2.17 20.12 -6.59
C PHE A 775 2.03 18.67 -6.11
N HIS A 776 2.88 17.75 -6.58
CA HIS A 776 2.87 16.35 -6.12
C HIS A 776 3.14 16.23 -4.62
N ARG A 777 4.14 16.95 -4.08
CA ARG A 777 4.38 17.05 -2.64
C ARG A 777 3.14 17.52 -1.90
N THR A 778 2.48 18.58 -2.38
CA THR A 778 1.25 19.12 -1.77
C THR A 778 0.12 18.10 -1.72
N VAL A 779 -0.13 17.36 -2.81
CA VAL A 779 -1.22 16.36 -2.90
C VAL A 779 -0.93 15.09 -2.08
N LEU A 780 0.33 14.69 -1.92
CA LEU A 780 0.71 13.49 -1.15
C LEU A 780 0.94 13.77 0.34
N SER A 781 1.34 15.00 0.70
CA SER A 781 1.67 15.40 2.08
C SER A 781 0.50 15.45 3.06
N CYS A 782 -0.71 15.68 2.57
CA CYS A 782 -1.91 15.66 3.41
C CYS A 782 -2.33 14.24 3.83
N GLY A 783 -1.70 13.20 3.27
CA GLY A 783 -2.15 11.81 3.38
C GLY A 783 -3.53 11.60 2.75
N PRO A 784 -4.22 10.47 3.04
CA PRO A 784 -5.53 10.20 2.49
C PRO A 784 -6.55 11.22 3.02
N VAL A 785 -7.18 11.97 2.12
CA VAL A 785 -8.20 12.99 2.41
C VAL A 785 -9.36 12.87 1.41
N PRO A 786 -10.57 13.31 1.77
CA PRO A 786 -11.64 13.46 0.79
C PRO A 786 -11.30 14.60 -0.19
N LEU A 787 -11.86 14.55 -1.40
CA LEU A 787 -11.52 15.50 -2.47
C LEU A 787 -11.81 16.95 -2.10
N ASP A 788 -12.93 17.23 -1.42
CA ASP A 788 -13.29 18.58 -0.94
C ASP A 788 -12.25 19.17 0.02
N VAL A 789 -11.66 18.34 0.89
CA VAL A 789 -10.53 18.73 1.74
C VAL A 789 -9.24 18.91 0.93
N LEU A 790 -8.99 18.07 -0.09
CA LEU A 790 -7.84 18.24 -0.99
C LEU A 790 -7.91 19.57 -1.77
N GLU A 791 -9.09 20.01 -2.19
CA GLU A 791 -9.25 21.32 -2.83
C GLU A 791 -8.81 22.46 -1.90
N GLY A 792 -9.18 22.38 -0.61
CA GLY A 792 -8.75 23.33 0.41
C GLY A 792 -7.25 23.29 0.70
N VAL A 793 -6.61 22.12 0.63
CA VAL A 793 -5.16 21.94 0.74
C VAL A 793 -4.43 22.63 -0.42
N VAL A 794 -4.83 22.35 -1.66
CA VAL A 794 -4.18 22.94 -2.85
C VAL A 794 -4.43 24.45 -2.94
N ALA A 795 -5.64 24.92 -2.64
CA ALA A 795 -5.96 26.35 -2.63
C ALA A 795 -5.11 27.14 -1.62
N ARG A 796 -4.83 26.55 -0.44
CA ARG A 796 -3.96 27.16 0.57
C ARG A 796 -2.51 27.26 0.08
N TRP A 797 -1.95 26.16 -0.43
CA TRP A 797 -0.60 26.15 -0.99
C TRP A 797 -0.41 27.17 -2.13
N ILE A 798 -1.42 27.36 -2.99
CA ILE A 798 -1.40 28.41 -4.02
C ILE A 798 -1.35 29.81 -3.39
N ALA A 799 -2.11 30.06 -2.33
CA ALA A 799 -2.14 31.35 -1.63
C ALA A 799 -0.82 31.66 -0.91
N GLU A 800 -0.23 30.67 -0.24
CA GLU A 800 1.08 30.76 0.42
C GLU A 800 2.20 30.98 -0.60
N SER A 801 2.24 30.19 -1.67
CA SER A 801 3.20 30.33 -2.78
C SER A 801 3.11 31.69 -3.49
N LYS A 802 1.96 32.37 -3.43
CA LYS A 802 1.77 33.76 -3.92
C LYS A 802 2.20 34.81 -2.90
N ALA A 803 2.16 34.50 -1.60
CA ALA A 803 2.58 35.39 -0.53
C ALA A 803 4.12 35.44 -0.43
N GLU A 804 4.80 34.29 -0.54
CA GLU A 804 6.27 34.20 -0.53
C GLU A 804 6.98 34.95 -1.66
N ARG A 805 6.22 35.33 -2.72
CA ARG A 805 6.72 36.04 -3.91
C ARG A 805 6.47 37.56 -3.87
N ARG A 806 5.89 38.07 -2.79
CA ARG A 806 5.54 39.50 -2.60
C ARG A 806 6.45 40.17 -1.58
#